data_AF-A0A951MM61-F1
#
_entry.id   AF-A0A951MM61-F1
#
_cell.length_a   1.000
_cell.length_b   1.000
_cell.length_c   1.000
_cell.angle_alpha   90.00
_cell.angle_beta   90.00
_cell.angle_gamma   90.00
#
_symmetry.space_group_name_H-M   'P 1'
#
loop_
_entity.id
_entity.type
_entity.pdbx_description
1 polymer ?
#
loop_
_entity_poly.entity_id
_entity_poly.type
_entity_poly.pdbx_seq_one_letter_code
_entity_poly.pdbx_strand_id
1 'polypeptide(L)'
;MLFTAFSMVVLMLFGGPAQAAEQGDGKNETTADSPEKSASNTAKTANDGDGTSDTDTGGAAATGSEPETTVKQSVEPQYICGRGGCIVIADQDADVSNNGNAKASTGGNTGTGNESDNTAATDQTGAASGSSDNATGASNNTAETTNDSDGTADIQTGEATATGNRSTTTVEQVVDVDTTDRCGDRGCLGSIVIVNQDADVENEGSATATTGGNTATGNASDNTARTSQHAEGEGKESGAGNDGETTNASDGSASINTGDANATGNRSTTGVSQIANVTAAGSLGGVVLVNQSGNVSNSGTATARTGRNTAVGNESDNRANTVQGAVSGAGPPSDESVVSNDGSATNSSDGDATIDSGDATATGNHSTTNITQEANVTTRGRFGGVVLVNQDSEVRNSGSARANTGGNSATGNDSDNDADAEQEAESDGDDADDSVAGNFGLAENTSDGSATINSGDAKATGNASTTNVAQVANIDTDGKSGVVKVNQDSDVTNRGNARANTGGNDAVGNSSTNNADIDQDADSGDASGSSVAGNFGEAVNDSDGTAVVDSGEATATGNKSTTNVLQEVETDGRGTAIINQDSDVTNNGRATAHSGGNSAVGNTSDNEASTDQDAEAGDGDDNAVASNFGSAVNDSDGTAEITSGDAKAVGSDATTNIAQVVDVDGDDSRRGGSVTIDQDVDVTNDGRATADTGGNSATGNTSDNDADSDQDVEAGDSDGDVVAGNFASTENRSDGEATIDSGDAQAVGTDAETNIAQEAEVDRSGRRSSVEIDQDADVTNEGRARANSGDNTAVGNSSDNDADNDQDADVRGRRGDAVASNDAATTNDSDGTARIVTDCACAIGTKSTANIGQLADVDLDGRNGDVDIDQDVDIDNEGRARANSGGNVAVGNDSDNDADNDQDAEV
;
A
#
# COMPACT_ATOMS: atom_id res chain seq x y z
N MET A 1 -40.08 -37.50 7.48
CA MET A 1 -39.93 -38.97 7.50
C MET A 1 -38.44 -39.24 7.61
N LEU A 2 -37.92 -39.53 8.82
CA LEU A 2 -37.64 -40.88 9.39
C LEU A 2 -36.33 -41.45 8.79
N PHE A 3 -35.23 -41.85 9.47
CA PHE A 3 -34.84 -42.32 10.83
C PHE A 3 -33.29 -42.09 10.97
N THR A 4 -32.69 -41.51 12.03
CA THR A 4 -32.11 -42.09 13.29
C THR A 4 -31.26 -43.38 13.11
N ALA A 5 -30.21 -43.72 13.87
CA ALA A 5 -29.35 -43.18 14.95
C ALA A 5 -28.40 -44.34 15.36
N PHE A 6 -27.21 -44.13 15.93
CA PHE A 6 -26.65 -45.02 16.98
C PHE A 6 -25.51 -44.36 17.77
N SER A 7 -25.53 -44.57 19.09
CA SER A 7 -24.67 -44.04 20.16
C SER A 7 -24.11 -45.20 20.98
N MET A 8 -22.91 -45.05 21.57
CA MET A 8 -22.37 -45.74 22.78
C MET A 8 -20.92 -45.25 22.95
N VAL A 9 -20.50 -44.44 23.93
CA VAL A 9 -20.51 -44.54 25.41
C VAL A 9 -20.01 -45.90 25.93
N VAL A 10 -18.76 -45.92 26.38
CA VAL A 10 -18.22 -46.90 27.34
C VAL A 10 -17.45 -46.15 28.43
N LEU A 11 -17.95 -46.32 29.66
CA LEU A 11 -17.41 -45.88 30.95
C LEU A 11 -17.17 -47.16 31.78
N MET A 12 -16.01 -47.32 32.41
CA MET A 12 -15.70 -48.09 33.65
C MET A 12 -14.16 -48.12 33.82
N LEU A 13 -13.54 -47.40 34.77
CA LEU A 13 -13.43 -47.59 36.24
C LEU A 13 -12.23 -48.47 36.71
N PHE A 14 -11.32 -47.80 37.42
CA PHE A 14 -10.44 -48.16 38.55
C PHE A 14 -9.38 -49.28 38.49
N GLY A 15 -8.16 -48.91 38.93
CA GLY A 15 -7.28 -49.81 39.69
C GLY A 15 -5.82 -49.35 39.91
N GLY A 16 -5.52 -48.78 41.09
CA GLY A 16 -4.24 -49.03 41.79
C GLY A 16 -3.27 -47.84 42.00
N PRO A 17 -2.38 -47.89 43.03
CA PRO A 17 -2.24 -46.78 43.99
C PRO A 17 -0.82 -46.21 44.17
N ALA A 18 -0.78 -45.02 44.79
CA ALA A 18 0.13 -44.50 45.82
C ALA A 18 1.66 -44.75 45.72
N GLN A 19 2.41 -43.65 45.61
CA GLN A 19 3.68 -43.45 46.34
C GLN A 19 3.82 -41.97 46.70
N ALA A 20 3.63 -41.66 47.98
CA ALA A 20 4.04 -40.41 48.60
C ALA A 20 5.54 -40.50 48.88
N ALA A 21 6.30 -39.49 48.46
CA ALA A 21 7.69 -39.30 48.88
C ALA A 21 7.69 -38.64 50.26
N GLU A 22 8.21 -39.36 51.22
CA GLU A 22 8.46 -38.93 52.60
C GLU A 22 9.62 -37.92 52.58
N GLN A 23 9.35 -36.66 52.93
CA GLN A 23 10.37 -35.67 53.29
C GLN A 23 11.07 -36.13 54.57
N GLY A 24 12.39 -36.20 54.53
CA GLY A 24 13.22 -36.52 55.68
C GLY A 24 13.44 -35.29 56.56
N ASP A 25 12.84 -35.29 57.75
CA ASP A 25 13.19 -34.40 58.85
C ASP A 25 14.59 -34.73 59.39
N GLY A 26 15.58 -33.95 58.95
CA GLY A 26 16.93 -33.93 59.53
C GLY A 26 17.00 -32.96 60.69
N LYS A 27 16.79 -33.45 61.92
CA LYS A 27 17.15 -32.72 63.15
C LYS A 27 18.67 -32.67 63.28
N ASN A 28 19.26 -31.48 63.11
CA ASN A 28 20.62 -31.20 63.54
C ASN A 28 20.58 -30.31 64.79
N GLU A 29 20.90 -30.91 65.93
CA GLU A 29 21.05 -30.24 67.22
C GLU A 29 22.56 -29.97 67.40
N THR A 30 22.98 -28.72 67.22
CA THR A 30 24.30 -28.24 67.61
C THR A 30 24.15 -27.02 68.51
N THR A 31 24.39 -27.23 69.81
CA THR A 31 24.65 -26.20 70.81
C THR A 31 26.13 -25.77 70.75
N ALA A 32 26.41 -24.50 70.42
CA ALA A 32 27.62 -23.77 70.82
C ALA A 32 27.46 -22.25 70.57
N ASP A 33 27.87 -21.47 71.58
CA ASP A 33 28.11 -20.00 71.69
C ASP A 33 27.60 -19.02 70.62
N SER A 34 26.91 -17.98 71.10
CA SER A 34 26.29 -16.85 70.40
C SER A 34 27.03 -16.34 69.15
N PRO A 35 26.35 -16.37 68.00
CA PRO A 35 26.48 -15.34 66.98
C PRO A 35 25.12 -14.69 66.67
N GLU A 36 25.19 -13.46 66.18
CA GLU A 36 24.10 -12.61 65.71
C GLU A 36 23.10 -13.41 64.84
N LYS A 37 21.81 -13.26 65.13
CA LYS A 37 20.73 -13.93 64.39
C LYS A 37 20.22 -12.98 63.30
N SER A 38 20.96 -12.86 62.20
CA SER A 38 20.45 -12.26 60.96
C SER A 38 19.57 -13.28 60.23
N ALA A 39 18.33 -12.90 59.88
CA ALA A 39 17.49 -13.64 58.96
C ALA A 39 17.60 -12.93 57.59
N SER A 40 18.19 -13.62 56.61
CA SER A 40 18.30 -13.15 55.23
C SER A 40 17.54 -14.13 54.33
N ASN A 41 16.50 -13.63 53.65
CA ASN A 41 15.73 -14.37 52.64
C ASN A 41 16.05 -13.80 51.26
N THR A 42 16.42 -14.68 50.32
CA THR A 42 16.64 -14.32 48.91
C THR A 42 15.73 -15.20 48.04
N ALA A 43 14.91 -14.60 47.19
CA ALA A 43 14.06 -15.30 46.22
C ALA A 43 14.20 -14.66 44.85
N LYS A 44 14.34 -15.50 43.83
CA LYS A 44 14.41 -15.11 42.42
C LYS A 44 13.35 -15.90 41.66
N THR A 45 12.51 -15.21 40.91
CA THR A 45 11.44 -15.81 40.10
C THR A 45 11.55 -15.29 38.68
N ALA A 46 11.66 -16.18 37.70
CA ALA A 46 11.77 -15.85 36.27
C ALA A 46 10.76 -16.69 35.48
N ASN A 47 10.07 -16.07 34.52
CA ASN A 47 9.17 -16.72 33.60
C ASN A 47 9.42 -16.15 32.19
N ASP A 48 9.93 -17.00 31.29
CA ASP A 48 10.40 -16.57 29.97
C ASP A 48 9.51 -17.22 28.90
N GLY A 49 8.98 -16.43 27.97
CA GLY A 49 8.15 -16.90 26.86
C GLY A 49 8.68 -16.44 25.51
N ASP A 50 9.44 -17.29 24.80
CA ASP A 50 9.91 -16.97 23.44
C ASP A 50 9.04 -17.64 22.37
N GLY A 51 8.61 -16.88 21.36
CA GLY A 51 7.81 -17.36 20.23
C GLY A 51 8.36 -16.95 18.86
N THR A 52 8.41 -17.91 17.91
CA THR A 52 8.77 -17.62 16.51
C THR A 52 7.74 -18.19 15.54
N SER A 53 7.27 -17.37 14.60
CA SER A 53 6.36 -17.77 13.52
C SER A 53 6.97 -17.41 12.16
N ASP A 54 7.33 -18.43 11.38
CA ASP A 54 7.85 -18.31 10.01
C ASP A 54 6.83 -18.87 9.00
N THR A 55 6.37 -18.03 8.07
CA THR A 55 5.49 -18.42 6.97
C THR A 55 6.12 -18.13 5.60
N ASP A 56 6.77 -19.14 5.03
CA ASP A 56 7.25 -19.13 3.63
C ASP A 56 6.21 -19.75 2.68
N THR A 57 5.75 -18.95 1.71
CA THR A 57 4.95 -19.42 0.58
C THR A 57 5.77 -19.35 -0.71
N GLY A 58 6.16 -20.51 -1.26
CA GLY A 58 6.82 -20.55 -2.57
C GLY A 58 5.99 -19.92 -3.71
N GLY A 59 6.61 -19.63 -4.86
CA GLY A 59 5.97 -18.89 -5.96
C GLY A 59 4.71 -19.56 -6.56
N ALA A 60 3.77 -18.73 -7.00
CA ALA A 60 2.51 -19.15 -7.63
C ALA A 60 2.42 -18.69 -9.09
N ALA A 61 2.11 -19.61 -10.00
CA ALA A 61 1.82 -19.29 -11.39
C ALA A 61 0.45 -19.84 -11.80
N ALA A 62 -0.37 -18.99 -12.43
CA ALA A 62 -1.69 -19.35 -12.95
C ALA A 62 -1.84 -18.86 -14.40
N THR A 63 -2.19 -19.76 -15.30
CA THR A 63 -2.51 -19.45 -16.69
C THR A 63 -3.95 -19.85 -16.96
N GLY A 64 -4.81 -18.89 -17.27
CA GLY A 64 -6.26 -19.06 -17.39
C GLY A 64 -6.69 -19.72 -18.69
N SER A 65 -5.91 -19.61 -19.78
CA SER A 65 -6.13 -20.24 -21.10
C SER A 65 -4.91 -20.07 -22.02
N GLU A 66 -4.60 -21.04 -22.90
CA GLU A 66 -3.65 -20.89 -24.02
C GLU A 66 -4.34 -21.14 -25.39
N PRO A 67 -4.98 -20.14 -26.03
CA PRO A 67 -5.63 -20.40 -27.32
C PRO A 67 -4.72 -20.33 -28.55
N GLU A 68 -4.92 -21.30 -29.45
CA GLU A 68 -4.53 -21.29 -30.86
C GLU A 68 -5.73 -21.66 -31.75
N THR A 69 -5.76 -21.10 -32.95
CA THR A 69 -6.94 -21.04 -33.84
C THR A 69 -6.53 -21.25 -35.30
N THR A 70 -7.45 -21.75 -36.15
CA THR A 70 -7.52 -21.50 -37.60
C THR A 70 -8.87 -22.01 -38.16
N VAL A 71 -9.64 -21.21 -38.89
CA VAL A 71 -10.81 -21.67 -39.67
C VAL A 71 -10.56 -21.38 -41.16
N LYS A 72 -10.52 -22.43 -42.00
CA LYS A 72 -10.51 -22.30 -43.47
C LYS A 72 -11.82 -22.81 -44.05
N GLN A 73 -12.59 -21.94 -44.68
CA GLN A 73 -13.80 -22.34 -45.40
C GLN A 73 -13.59 -22.15 -46.91
N SER A 74 -13.78 -23.23 -47.67
CA SER A 74 -13.93 -23.21 -49.12
C SER A 74 -15.26 -23.90 -49.44
N VAL A 75 -16.25 -23.12 -49.88
CA VAL A 75 -17.60 -23.62 -50.19
C VAL A 75 -17.70 -23.83 -51.70
N GLU A 76 -18.09 -25.05 -52.12
CA GLU A 76 -18.47 -25.26 -53.52
C GLU A 76 -19.74 -24.45 -53.82
N PRO A 77 -19.71 -23.53 -54.79
CA PRO A 77 -20.83 -22.63 -55.04
C PRO A 77 -22.08 -23.40 -55.48
N GLN A 78 -23.26 -22.97 -55.03
CA GLN A 78 -24.52 -23.61 -55.44
C GLN A 78 -24.98 -23.09 -56.80
N TYR A 79 -24.87 -23.91 -57.84
CA TYR A 79 -25.26 -23.53 -59.20
C TYR A 79 -26.71 -23.91 -59.53
N ILE A 80 -27.56 -22.91 -59.75
CA ILE A 80 -28.90 -23.09 -60.35
C ILE A 80 -28.84 -22.55 -61.79
N CYS A 81 -28.57 -23.44 -62.75
CA CYS A 81 -28.38 -23.06 -64.15
C CYS A 81 -29.55 -23.51 -65.05
N GLY A 82 -29.99 -22.62 -65.93
CA GLY A 82 -30.95 -22.88 -67.01
C GLY A 82 -30.58 -22.12 -68.28
N ARG A 83 -31.40 -22.25 -69.34
CA ARG A 83 -31.18 -21.51 -70.61
C ARG A 83 -31.20 -19.97 -70.42
N GLY A 84 -31.77 -19.50 -69.32
CA GLY A 84 -31.84 -18.08 -68.98
C GLY A 84 -30.63 -17.55 -68.21
N GLY A 85 -29.72 -18.40 -67.73
CA GLY A 85 -28.60 -17.98 -66.88
C GLY A 85 -28.29 -18.94 -65.74
N CYS A 86 -27.26 -18.62 -64.96
CA CYS A 86 -26.89 -19.31 -63.72
C CYS A 86 -27.06 -18.37 -62.52
N ILE A 87 -27.71 -18.84 -61.46
CA ILE A 87 -27.67 -18.20 -60.14
C ILE A 87 -26.68 -19.00 -59.30
N VAL A 88 -25.72 -18.31 -58.70
CA VAL A 88 -24.68 -18.86 -57.82
C VAL A 88 -24.77 -18.15 -56.47
N ILE A 89 -24.88 -18.93 -55.41
CA ILE A 89 -24.87 -18.43 -54.03
C ILE A 89 -23.73 -19.16 -53.30
N ALA A 90 -22.82 -18.38 -52.72
CA ALA A 90 -21.79 -18.81 -51.80
C ALA A 90 -21.94 -18.00 -50.51
N ASP A 91 -22.16 -18.70 -49.41
CA ASP A 91 -22.42 -18.10 -48.09
C ASP A 91 -21.48 -18.79 -47.09
N GLN A 92 -20.66 -18.00 -46.42
CA GLN A 92 -19.66 -18.43 -45.43
C GLN A 92 -19.84 -17.58 -44.19
N ASP A 93 -19.94 -18.26 -43.04
CA ASP A 93 -20.19 -17.64 -41.74
C ASP A 93 -19.14 -18.19 -40.76
N ALA A 94 -18.51 -17.31 -39.98
CA ALA A 94 -17.53 -17.66 -38.96
C ALA A 94 -17.66 -16.74 -37.76
N ASP A 95 -17.54 -17.29 -36.57
CA ASP A 95 -17.81 -16.57 -35.32
C ASP A 95 -16.96 -17.21 -34.20
N VAL A 96 -16.17 -16.41 -33.47
CA VAL A 96 -15.09 -16.83 -32.56
C VAL A 96 -15.27 -16.18 -31.19
N SER A 97 -15.00 -16.95 -30.13
CA SER A 97 -15.06 -16.45 -28.74
C SER A 97 -14.14 -17.23 -27.80
N ASN A 98 -13.76 -16.58 -26.70
CA ASN A 98 -12.52 -16.79 -25.95
C ASN A 98 -12.77 -16.30 -24.51
N ASN A 99 -12.26 -16.95 -23.46
CA ASN A 99 -12.28 -16.37 -22.10
C ASN A 99 -11.45 -17.18 -21.11
N GLY A 100 -10.61 -16.50 -20.31
CA GLY A 100 -9.80 -17.14 -19.27
C GLY A 100 -9.67 -16.27 -18.02
N ASN A 101 -9.73 -16.92 -16.84
CA ASN A 101 -9.51 -16.28 -15.55
C ASN A 101 -8.30 -16.93 -14.86
N ALA A 102 -7.33 -16.14 -14.46
CA ALA A 102 -6.15 -16.60 -13.73
C ALA A 102 -6.06 -15.87 -12.40
N LYS A 103 -5.94 -16.64 -11.30
CA LYS A 103 -5.59 -16.13 -9.99
C LYS A 103 -4.33 -16.85 -9.48
N ALA A 104 -3.25 -16.10 -9.31
CA ALA A 104 -2.05 -16.55 -8.61
C ALA A 104 -1.96 -15.77 -7.30
N SER A 105 -1.85 -16.48 -6.17
CA SER A 105 -1.81 -15.86 -4.85
C SER A 105 -0.80 -16.59 -3.97
N THR A 106 0.15 -15.85 -3.43
CA THR A 106 1.05 -16.27 -2.34
C THR A 106 0.83 -15.40 -1.09
N GLY A 107 0.15 -14.25 -1.23
CA GLY A 107 -0.19 -13.36 -0.12
C GLY A 107 -1.50 -13.69 0.62
N GLY A 108 -1.75 -12.96 1.71
CA GLY A 108 -2.88 -13.17 2.63
C GLY A 108 -2.52 -13.99 3.86
N ASN A 109 -1.25 -14.02 4.25
CA ASN A 109 -0.74 -14.79 5.37
C ASN A 109 -0.84 -13.98 6.67
N THR A 110 -1.01 -14.68 7.79
CA THR A 110 -0.99 -14.10 9.14
C THR A 110 0.04 -14.85 9.97
N GLY A 111 0.99 -14.14 10.56
CA GLY A 111 1.99 -14.67 11.48
C GLY A 111 1.98 -13.88 12.78
N THR A 112 2.03 -14.59 13.91
CA THR A 112 2.14 -14.01 15.24
C THR A 112 3.30 -14.73 15.92
N GLY A 113 4.36 -14.01 16.30
CA GLY A 113 5.58 -14.62 16.85
C GLY A 113 5.33 -15.19 18.23
N ASN A 114 4.90 -14.34 19.17
CA ASN A 114 4.54 -14.72 20.53
C ASN A 114 3.22 -14.06 20.99
N GLU A 115 2.40 -14.81 21.73
CA GLU A 115 1.13 -14.38 22.34
C GLU A 115 1.07 -15.05 23.73
N SER A 116 1.83 -14.50 24.68
CA SER A 116 2.00 -15.08 26.02
C SER A 116 1.44 -14.17 27.12
N ASP A 117 0.62 -14.75 28.00
CA ASP A 117 0.24 -14.16 29.28
C ASP A 117 1.28 -14.59 30.32
N ASN A 118 2.26 -13.74 30.63
CA ASN A 118 3.28 -14.07 31.62
C ASN A 118 3.05 -13.32 32.92
N THR A 119 2.93 -14.05 34.04
CA THR A 119 2.81 -13.46 35.39
C THR A 119 3.91 -14.01 36.28
N ALA A 120 4.83 -13.15 36.73
CA ALA A 120 5.84 -13.45 37.72
C ALA A 120 5.55 -12.68 39.00
N ALA A 121 5.53 -13.36 40.15
CA ALA A 121 5.28 -12.73 41.45
C ALA A 121 6.18 -13.31 42.54
N THR A 122 6.78 -12.44 43.34
CA THR A 122 7.60 -12.80 44.50
C THR A 122 7.07 -12.12 45.76
N ASP A 123 6.45 -12.89 46.66
CA ASP A 123 6.02 -12.44 47.99
C ASP A 123 7.02 -12.92 49.06
N GLN A 124 7.65 -12.00 49.80
CA GLN A 124 8.51 -12.33 50.94
C GLN A 124 8.04 -11.65 52.23
N THR A 125 7.95 -12.43 53.32
CA THR A 125 7.74 -11.90 54.67
C THR A 125 8.89 -12.37 55.56
N GLY A 126 9.69 -11.42 56.05
CA GLY A 126 10.86 -11.67 56.90
C GLY A 126 10.62 -11.15 58.30
N ALA A 127 10.49 -12.03 59.29
CA ALA A 127 10.34 -11.63 60.70
C ALA A 127 11.53 -12.15 61.52
N ALA A 128 12.33 -11.25 62.09
CA ALA A 128 13.47 -11.58 62.94
C ALA A 128 13.12 -11.41 64.44
N SER A 129 12.68 -12.50 65.09
CA SER A 129 12.35 -12.49 66.53
C SER A 129 13.58 -12.82 67.42
N GLY A 130 14.20 -11.79 67.97
CA GLY A 130 15.42 -11.87 68.79
C GLY A 130 15.21 -11.82 70.31
N SER A 131 14.49 -12.77 70.94
CA SER A 131 14.17 -12.77 72.39
C SER A 131 15.35 -13.02 73.38
N SER A 132 16.60 -12.62 73.10
CA SER A 132 17.69 -12.70 74.09
C SER A 132 18.40 -11.38 74.25
N ASP A 133 18.80 -11.04 75.49
CA ASP A 133 19.38 -9.76 75.93
C ASP A 133 20.56 -9.18 75.14
N ASN A 134 21.03 -9.85 74.08
CA ASN A 134 22.19 -9.52 73.26
C ASN A 134 22.05 -10.02 71.79
N ALA A 135 20.84 -10.09 71.23
CA ALA A 135 20.62 -10.48 69.84
C ALA A 135 20.18 -9.28 69.00
N THR A 136 21.04 -8.87 68.07
CA THR A 136 20.73 -8.05 66.91
C THR A 136 19.67 -8.75 66.08
N GLY A 137 18.52 -8.11 65.87
CA GLY A 137 17.42 -8.59 65.05
C GLY A 137 17.43 -7.83 63.74
N ALA A 138 18.26 -8.27 62.79
CA ALA A 138 18.27 -7.73 61.44
C ALA A 138 17.51 -8.67 60.50
N SER A 139 16.42 -8.18 59.89
CA SER A 139 15.70 -8.83 58.80
C SER A 139 16.03 -8.11 57.50
N ASN A 140 16.74 -8.80 56.58
CA ASN A 140 16.98 -8.31 55.22
C ASN A 140 16.25 -9.23 54.24
N ASN A 141 15.29 -8.70 53.50
CA ASN A 141 14.64 -9.39 52.38
C ASN A 141 15.22 -8.87 51.07
N THR A 142 15.71 -9.78 50.22
CA THR A 142 16.12 -9.45 48.84
C THR A 142 15.26 -10.26 47.87
N ALA A 143 14.61 -9.60 46.91
CA ALA A 143 13.72 -10.25 45.94
C ALA A 143 13.96 -9.68 44.55
N GLU A 144 14.06 -10.57 43.58
CA GLU A 144 14.25 -10.24 42.16
C GLU A 144 13.15 -10.98 41.37
N THR A 145 12.32 -10.24 40.65
CA THR A 145 11.27 -10.78 39.78
C THR A 145 11.52 -10.31 38.36
N THR A 146 11.76 -11.24 37.44
CA THR A 146 12.00 -10.95 36.03
C THR A 146 10.93 -11.62 35.19
N ASN A 147 10.41 -10.90 34.20
CA ASN A 147 9.43 -11.42 33.25
C ASN A 147 9.79 -10.95 31.85
N ASP A 148 10.25 -11.88 31.00
CA ASP A 148 10.78 -11.56 29.69
C ASP A 148 9.93 -12.28 28.61
N SER A 149 9.55 -11.54 27.56
CA SER A 149 8.73 -12.05 26.47
C SER A 149 9.26 -11.56 25.13
N ASP A 150 9.73 -12.47 24.28
CA ASP A 150 10.27 -12.12 22.96
C ASP A 150 9.44 -12.76 21.84
N GLY A 151 9.18 -12.00 20.78
CA GLY A 151 8.42 -12.48 19.63
C GLY A 151 9.01 -12.10 18.26
N THR A 152 9.11 -13.09 17.36
CA THR A 152 9.45 -12.82 15.94
C THR A 152 8.42 -13.41 14.98
N ALA A 153 7.88 -12.58 14.09
CA ALA A 153 7.05 -12.99 12.96
C ALA A 153 7.72 -12.63 11.62
N ASP A 154 8.02 -13.65 10.80
CA ASP A 154 8.56 -13.46 9.45
C ASP A 154 7.61 -14.07 8.41
N ILE A 155 7.23 -13.27 7.41
CA ILE A 155 6.41 -13.71 6.28
C ILE A 155 7.18 -13.47 5.00
N GLN A 156 7.55 -14.57 4.34
CA GLN A 156 8.12 -14.54 3.00
C GLN A 156 7.11 -15.09 1.98
N THR A 157 6.81 -14.30 0.95
CA THR A 157 5.98 -14.77 -0.17
C THR A 157 6.76 -14.77 -1.47
N GLY A 158 6.63 -15.83 -2.24
CA GLY A 158 7.22 -15.95 -3.57
C GLY A 158 6.45 -15.15 -4.62
N GLU A 159 7.04 -15.06 -5.81
CA GLU A 159 6.43 -14.38 -6.97
C GLU A 159 5.06 -14.95 -7.34
N ALA A 160 4.12 -14.08 -7.74
CA ALA A 160 2.82 -14.45 -8.29
C ALA A 160 2.69 -14.00 -9.75
N THR A 161 2.52 -14.94 -10.69
CA THR A 161 2.27 -14.63 -12.11
C THR A 161 0.91 -15.15 -12.55
N ALA A 162 0.02 -14.26 -13.01
CA ALA A 162 -1.30 -14.57 -13.53
C ALA A 162 -1.47 -14.10 -14.98
N THR A 163 -1.80 -15.00 -15.89
CA THR A 163 -2.16 -14.66 -17.28
C THR A 163 -3.58 -15.10 -17.56
N GLY A 164 -4.52 -14.16 -17.66
CA GLY A 164 -5.95 -14.37 -17.79
C GLY A 164 -6.30 -15.05 -19.11
N ASN A 165 -5.87 -14.48 -20.23
CA ASN A 165 -5.95 -15.13 -21.53
C ASN A 165 -4.72 -14.82 -22.40
N ARG A 166 -4.24 -15.81 -23.17
CA ARG A 166 -3.06 -15.72 -24.02
C ARG A 166 -3.32 -16.35 -25.40
N SER A 167 -3.98 -15.63 -26.30
CA SER A 167 -4.69 -16.17 -27.47
C SER A 167 -4.01 -15.95 -28.82
N THR A 168 -4.42 -16.75 -29.80
CA THR A 168 -4.02 -16.67 -31.22
C THR A 168 -5.20 -17.12 -32.06
N THR A 169 -5.40 -16.55 -33.24
CA THR A 169 -6.62 -16.49 -34.09
C THR A 169 -6.29 -16.89 -35.54
N THR A 170 -7.27 -17.09 -36.44
CA THR A 170 -7.24 -16.80 -37.90
C THR A 170 -8.55 -17.26 -38.56
N VAL A 171 -9.20 -16.50 -39.44
CA VAL A 171 -10.25 -17.05 -40.34
C VAL A 171 -10.02 -16.66 -41.80
N GLU A 172 -9.83 -17.65 -42.67
CA GLU A 172 -9.65 -17.53 -44.12
C GLU A 172 -10.88 -18.11 -44.85
N GLN A 173 -11.56 -17.25 -45.60
CA GLN A 173 -12.75 -17.57 -46.39
C GLN A 173 -12.42 -17.28 -47.84
N VAL A 174 -12.26 -18.33 -48.67
CA VAL A 174 -11.97 -18.17 -50.11
C VAL A 174 -13.12 -18.72 -50.94
N VAL A 175 -13.68 -17.87 -51.79
CA VAL A 175 -14.76 -18.21 -52.72
C VAL A 175 -14.26 -18.00 -54.15
N ASP A 176 -14.09 -19.11 -54.88
CA ASP A 176 -13.79 -19.10 -56.32
C ASP A 176 -15.06 -19.47 -57.12
N VAL A 177 -15.63 -18.52 -57.84
CA VAL A 177 -16.80 -18.73 -58.70
C VAL A 177 -16.43 -18.48 -60.15
N ASP A 178 -16.51 -19.50 -61.01
CA ASP A 178 -16.42 -19.33 -62.46
C ASP A 178 -17.67 -19.88 -63.17
N THR A 179 -18.42 -18.98 -63.80
CA THR A 179 -19.64 -19.32 -64.55
C THR A 179 -19.40 -19.53 -66.05
N THR A 180 -18.18 -19.32 -66.56
CA THR A 180 -17.86 -19.40 -68.00
C THR A 180 -18.12 -20.79 -68.57
N ASP A 181 -17.60 -21.84 -67.92
CA ASP A 181 -17.75 -23.23 -68.35
C ASP A 181 -19.21 -23.74 -68.33
N ARG A 182 -20.01 -23.20 -67.41
CA ARG A 182 -21.42 -23.62 -67.20
C ARG A 182 -22.36 -23.02 -68.24
N CYS A 183 -21.98 -21.89 -68.82
CA CYS A 183 -22.77 -21.19 -69.83
C CYS A 183 -22.50 -21.67 -71.26
N GLY A 184 -21.33 -22.26 -71.51
CA GLY A 184 -20.91 -22.85 -72.79
C GLY A 184 -21.07 -21.91 -74.00
N ASP A 185 -20.71 -22.41 -75.19
CA ASP A 185 -20.87 -21.66 -76.45
C ASP A 185 -22.35 -21.36 -76.81
N ARG A 186 -23.31 -21.89 -76.04
CA ARG A 186 -24.75 -21.79 -76.31
C ARG A 186 -25.45 -20.63 -75.62
N GLY A 187 -24.71 -19.81 -74.87
CA GLY A 187 -25.12 -18.46 -74.46
C GLY A 187 -26.17 -18.43 -73.35
N CYS A 188 -25.71 -18.35 -72.10
CA CYS A 188 -26.52 -17.77 -71.03
C CYS A 188 -26.87 -16.31 -71.35
N LEU A 189 -28.04 -15.87 -70.90
CA LEU A 189 -28.38 -14.44 -70.93
C LEU A 189 -27.54 -13.67 -69.92
N GLY A 190 -27.31 -14.22 -68.72
CA GLY A 190 -26.44 -13.65 -67.68
C GLY A 190 -26.19 -14.63 -66.54
N SER A 191 -25.33 -14.27 -65.59
CA SER A 191 -25.22 -14.96 -64.30
C SER A 191 -25.48 -13.98 -63.15
N ILE A 192 -26.05 -14.48 -62.05
CA ILE A 192 -26.16 -13.75 -60.78
C ILE A 192 -25.28 -14.51 -59.80
N VAL A 193 -24.27 -13.86 -59.23
CA VAL A 193 -23.37 -14.41 -58.21
C VAL A 193 -23.55 -13.60 -56.94
N ILE A 194 -23.82 -14.28 -55.83
CA ILE A 194 -23.90 -13.69 -54.50
C ILE A 194 -22.85 -14.39 -53.64
N VAL A 195 -21.88 -13.63 -53.16
CA VAL A 195 -20.87 -14.05 -52.18
C VAL A 195 -21.14 -13.29 -50.90
N ASN A 196 -21.41 -14.02 -49.84
CA ASN A 196 -21.56 -13.49 -48.49
C ASN A 196 -20.52 -14.18 -47.60
N GLN A 197 -19.68 -13.38 -46.95
CA GLN A 197 -18.59 -13.82 -46.08
C GLN A 197 -18.70 -13.00 -44.79
N ASP A 198 -18.99 -13.67 -43.69
CA ASP A 198 -19.10 -13.07 -42.36
C ASP A 198 -18.05 -13.69 -41.44
N ALA A 199 -17.42 -12.88 -40.58
CA ALA A 199 -16.39 -13.34 -39.66
C ALA A 199 -16.35 -12.51 -38.38
N ASP A 200 -16.81 -13.06 -37.25
CA ASP A 200 -16.75 -12.44 -35.94
C ASP A 200 -15.72 -13.14 -35.02
N VAL A 201 -15.13 -12.39 -34.09
CA VAL A 201 -13.97 -12.68 -33.24
C VAL A 201 -14.23 -12.08 -31.89
N GLU A 202 -13.68 -12.69 -30.86
CA GLU A 202 -13.64 -12.06 -29.56
C GLU A 202 -12.69 -12.89 -28.65
N ASN A 203 -11.74 -12.34 -27.87
CA ASN A 203 -11.96 -12.26 -26.41
C ASN A 203 -10.87 -12.44 -25.33
N GLU A 204 -11.10 -11.51 -24.40
CA GLU A 204 -11.20 -11.53 -22.95
C GLU A 204 -10.33 -12.44 -22.11
N GLY A 205 -9.76 -11.81 -21.08
CA GLY A 205 -9.21 -12.51 -19.95
C GLY A 205 -9.11 -11.61 -18.72
N SER A 206 -9.19 -12.24 -17.55
CA SER A 206 -9.02 -11.61 -16.24
C SER A 206 -7.84 -12.24 -15.52
N ALA A 207 -6.92 -11.41 -15.03
CA ALA A 207 -5.77 -11.86 -14.26
C ALA A 207 -5.70 -11.15 -12.92
N THR A 208 -5.49 -11.91 -11.84
CA THR A 208 -5.15 -11.40 -10.52
C THR A 208 -3.90 -12.10 -10.00
N ALA A 209 -2.82 -11.34 -9.80
CA ALA A 209 -1.61 -11.78 -9.13
C ALA A 209 -1.49 -11.04 -7.79
N THR A 210 -1.33 -11.78 -6.68
CA THR A 210 -1.25 -11.18 -5.34
C THR A 210 -0.21 -11.88 -4.46
N THR A 211 0.79 -11.12 -4.02
CA THR A 211 1.79 -11.53 -3.02
C THR A 211 1.62 -10.73 -1.71
N GLY A 212 0.93 -9.58 -1.77
CA GLY A 212 0.61 -8.73 -0.61
C GLY A 212 -0.67 -9.09 0.14
N GLY A 213 -1.02 -8.28 1.14
CA GLY A 213 -2.17 -8.54 2.02
C GLY A 213 -1.81 -9.35 3.26
N ASN A 214 -0.55 -9.33 3.69
CA ASN A 214 -0.06 -10.11 4.81
C ASN A 214 -0.13 -9.31 6.13
N THR A 215 -0.24 -10.01 7.25
CA THR A 215 -0.25 -9.43 8.61
C THR A 215 0.80 -10.16 9.46
N ALA A 216 1.77 -9.45 10.01
CA ALA A 216 2.78 -9.99 10.92
C ALA A 216 2.76 -9.19 12.23
N THR A 217 2.66 -9.89 13.36
CA THR A 217 2.84 -9.30 14.70
C THR A 217 4.00 -10.04 15.36
N GLY A 218 5.08 -9.34 15.70
CA GLY A 218 6.27 -9.95 16.28
C GLY A 218 5.96 -10.50 17.67
N ASN A 219 5.61 -9.61 18.60
CA ASN A 219 5.23 -9.97 19.96
C ASN A 219 3.90 -9.32 20.34
N ALA A 220 3.01 -10.08 20.97
CA ALA A 220 1.67 -9.69 21.39
C ALA A 220 1.40 -10.18 22.83
N SER A 221 2.24 -9.78 23.78
CA SER A 221 2.25 -10.36 25.14
C SER A 221 1.70 -9.43 26.21
N ASP A 222 0.99 -10.03 27.18
CA ASP A 222 0.60 -9.38 28.43
C ASP A 222 1.56 -9.87 29.54
N ASN A 223 2.47 -8.99 29.99
CA ASN A 223 3.48 -9.32 30.98
C ASN A 223 3.23 -8.56 32.29
N THR A 224 3.14 -9.28 33.41
CA THR A 224 3.04 -8.68 34.75
C THR A 224 4.12 -9.25 35.67
N ALA A 225 4.99 -8.39 36.17
CA ALA A 225 6.00 -8.69 37.19
C ALA A 225 5.65 -7.95 38.50
N ARG A 226 5.61 -8.66 39.63
CA ARG A 226 5.33 -8.07 40.94
C ARG A 226 6.28 -8.56 42.03
N THR A 227 6.89 -7.66 42.78
CA THR A 227 7.66 -7.96 43.99
C THR A 227 6.99 -7.32 45.19
N SER A 228 6.69 -8.11 46.23
CA SER A 228 6.15 -7.62 47.49
C SER A 228 6.99 -8.12 48.66
N GLN A 229 7.55 -7.19 49.45
CA GLN A 229 8.39 -7.51 50.59
C GLN A 229 7.88 -6.85 51.87
N HIS A 230 7.86 -7.62 52.96
CA HIS A 230 7.55 -7.12 54.29
C HIS A 230 8.62 -7.57 55.29
N ALA A 231 9.31 -6.62 55.92
CA ALA A 231 10.36 -6.88 56.91
C ALA A 231 9.95 -6.32 58.28
N GLU A 232 9.96 -7.19 59.30
CA GLU A 232 9.69 -6.81 60.70
C GLU A 232 10.92 -7.14 61.56
N GLY A 233 11.53 -6.08 62.10
CA GLY A 233 12.60 -6.18 63.10
C GLY A 233 12.04 -6.12 64.52
N GLU A 234 12.26 -7.17 65.33
CA GLU A 234 11.99 -7.14 66.78
C GLU A 234 13.31 -7.39 67.56
N GLY A 235 13.89 -6.36 68.17
CA GLY A 235 15.17 -6.49 68.90
C GLY A 235 15.67 -5.20 69.58
N LYS A 236 16.78 -5.30 70.32
CA LYS A 236 17.45 -4.14 70.97
C LYS A 236 18.29 -3.29 70.02
N GLU A 237 18.58 -3.86 68.86
CA GLU A 237 19.20 -3.21 67.72
C GLU A 237 18.38 -3.80 66.56
N SER A 238 17.39 -3.03 66.11
CA SER A 238 16.36 -3.44 65.15
C SER A 238 16.72 -2.86 63.79
N GLY A 239 16.95 -3.75 62.83
CA GLY A 239 17.21 -3.38 61.43
C GLY A 239 16.22 -4.09 60.53
N ALA A 240 15.36 -3.33 59.86
CA ALA A 240 14.46 -3.85 58.83
C ALA A 240 14.89 -3.28 57.48
N GLY A 241 15.28 -4.17 56.58
CA GLY A 241 15.75 -3.84 55.24
C GLY A 241 15.01 -4.63 54.17
N ASN A 242 14.44 -3.94 53.20
CA ASN A 242 13.92 -4.55 51.97
C ASN A 242 14.74 -4.06 50.77
N ASP A 243 15.08 -4.99 49.88
CA ASP A 243 15.81 -4.76 48.63
C ASP A 243 15.08 -5.53 47.52
N GLY A 244 14.45 -4.82 46.59
CA GLY A 244 13.43 -5.36 45.68
C GLY A 244 13.65 -4.86 44.27
N GLU A 245 13.82 -5.78 43.33
CA GLU A 245 14.02 -5.47 41.92
C GLU A 245 12.95 -6.21 41.10
N THR A 246 12.15 -5.45 40.34
CA THR A 246 11.15 -5.98 39.42
C THR A 246 11.46 -5.51 38.02
N THR A 247 11.77 -6.44 37.12
CA THR A 247 12.06 -6.12 35.72
C THR A 247 11.06 -6.83 34.82
N ASN A 248 10.52 -6.09 33.85
CA ASN A 248 9.65 -6.62 32.81
C ASN A 248 10.21 -6.20 31.45
N ALA A 249 10.41 -7.15 30.54
CA ALA A 249 10.97 -6.86 29.22
C ALA A 249 10.14 -7.54 28.12
N SER A 250 9.88 -6.81 27.04
CA SER A 250 9.09 -7.33 25.93
C SER A 250 9.60 -6.82 24.59
N ASP A 251 10.22 -7.69 23.80
CA ASP A 251 10.76 -7.33 22.49
C ASP A 251 9.98 -7.99 21.35
N GLY A 252 9.79 -7.27 20.25
CA GLY A 252 9.03 -7.76 19.11
C GLY A 252 9.62 -7.39 17.75
N SER A 253 9.69 -8.36 16.84
CA SER A 253 10.09 -8.12 15.44
C SER A 253 9.12 -8.72 14.43
N ALA A 254 8.63 -7.89 13.50
CA ALA A 254 7.77 -8.29 12.39
C ALA A 254 8.40 -7.94 11.04
N SER A 255 8.57 -8.95 10.19
CA SER A 255 9.14 -8.80 8.85
C SER A 255 8.19 -9.37 7.80
N ILE A 256 7.92 -8.59 6.74
CA ILE A 256 7.14 -9.03 5.59
C ILE A 256 7.92 -8.78 4.30
N ASN A 257 8.30 -9.85 3.63
CA ASN A 257 8.97 -9.85 2.34
C ASN A 257 8.05 -10.44 1.27
N THR A 258 7.58 -9.62 0.33
CA THR A 258 6.72 -10.12 -0.76
C THR A 258 7.43 -10.16 -2.10
N GLY A 259 7.24 -11.25 -2.85
CA GLY A 259 7.73 -11.36 -4.21
C GLY A 259 6.91 -10.52 -5.20
N ASP A 260 7.38 -10.49 -6.45
CA ASP A 260 6.74 -9.73 -7.52
C ASP A 260 5.35 -10.26 -7.89
N ALA A 261 4.44 -9.37 -8.26
CA ALA A 261 3.13 -9.70 -8.82
C ALA A 261 3.04 -9.28 -10.29
N ASN A 262 2.86 -10.25 -11.18
CA ASN A 262 2.74 -10.04 -12.63
C ASN A 262 1.36 -10.49 -13.13
N ALA A 263 0.51 -9.57 -13.61
CA ALA A 263 -0.82 -9.86 -14.11
C ALA A 263 -1.00 -9.39 -15.57
N THR A 264 -1.39 -10.30 -16.46
CA THR A 264 -1.77 -9.98 -17.85
C THR A 264 -3.20 -10.43 -18.10
N GLY A 265 -4.13 -9.50 -18.27
CA GLY A 265 -5.56 -9.78 -18.40
C GLY A 265 -5.85 -10.55 -19.69
N ASN A 266 -5.48 -9.98 -20.82
CA ASN A 266 -5.57 -10.62 -22.13
C ASN A 266 -4.28 -10.42 -22.94
N ARG A 267 -3.87 -11.41 -23.72
CA ARG A 267 -2.66 -11.41 -24.54
C ARG A 267 -2.92 -12.12 -25.87
N SER A 268 -3.50 -11.47 -26.87
CA SER A 268 -4.06 -12.11 -28.08
C SER A 268 -3.20 -11.97 -29.36
N THR A 269 -3.58 -12.63 -30.46
CA THR A 269 -3.10 -12.37 -31.84
C THR A 269 -4.15 -12.82 -32.88
N THR A 270 -4.85 -11.86 -33.46
CA THR A 270 -6.01 -11.89 -34.38
C THR A 270 -5.65 -11.98 -35.89
N GLY A 271 -6.58 -12.47 -36.73
CA GLY A 271 -6.48 -12.49 -38.20
C GLY A 271 -7.80 -12.86 -38.89
N VAL A 272 -8.30 -12.08 -39.85
CA VAL A 272 -9.45 -12.45 -40.71
C VAL A 272 -9.13 -12.09 -42.16
N SER A 273 -9.27 -13.05 -43.07
CA SER A 273 -9.02 -12.95 -44.52
C SER A 273 -10.24 -13.46 -45.28
N GLN A 274 -10.88 -12.61 -46.06
CA GLN A 274 -12.04 -12.93 -46.88
C GLN A 274 -11.69 -12.60 -48.34
N ILE A 275 -11.57 -13.61 -49.20
CA ILE A 275 -11.19 -13.46 -50.61
C ILE A 275 -12.33 -13.99 -51.49
N ALA A 276 -12.87 -13.12 -52.33
CA ALA A 276 -13.89 -13.47 -53.32
C ALA A 276 -13.34 -13.31 -54.74
N ASN A 277 -13.07 -14.42 -55.43
CA ASN A 277 -12.66 -14.44 -56.84
C ASN A 277 -13.86 -14.85 -57.71
N VAL A 278 -14.49 -13.90 -58.38
CA VAL A 278 -15.73 -14.11 -59.15
C VAL A 278 -15.54 -13.81 -60.63
N THR A 279 -15.73 -14.81 -61.48
CA THR A 279 -15.91 -14.65 -62.93
C THR A 279 -17.37 -14.92 -63.34
N ALA A 280 -18.11 -13.85 -63.60
CA ALA A 280 -19.51 -13.89 -64.03
C ALA A 280 -19.65 -13.67 -65.55
N ALA A 281 -20.07 -14.69 -66.30
CA ALA A 281 -20.17 -14.64 -67.76
C ALA A 281 -21.61 -14.74 -68.27
N GLY A 282 -21.93 -13.94 -69.28
CA GLY A 282 -23.18 -14.05 -70.03
C GLY A 282 -23.25 -13.11 -71.22
N SER A 283 -24.14 -13.41 -72.17
CA SER A 283 -24.27 -12.57 -73.38
C SER A 283 -24.73 -11.14 -73.08
N LEU A 284 -25.43 -10.92 -71.96
CA LEU A 284 -25.85 -9.62 -71.47
C LEU A 284 -24.99 -9.05 -70.34
N GLY A 285 -24.12 -9.85 -69.70
CA GLY A 285 -23.39 -9.47 -68.48
C GLY A 285 -23.71 -10.35 -67.28
N GLY A 286 -22.96 -10.14 -66.19
CA GLY A 286 -23.19 -10.74 -64.88
C GLY A 286 -23.68 -9.72 -63.85
N VAL A 287 -24.41 -10.17 -62.84
CA VAL A 287 -24.69 -9.41 -61.61
C VAL A 287 -23.91 -10.08 -60.48
N VAL A 288 -23.00 -9.38 -59.84
CA VAL A 288 -22.16 -9.87 -58.75
C VAL A 288 -22.41 -9.02 -57.52
N LEU A 289 -22.74 -9.67 -56.41
CA LEU A 289 -22.83 -9.07 -55.09
C LEU A 289 -21.79 -9.76 -54.21
N VAL A 290 -20.85 -8.99 -53.67
CA VAL A 290 -19.88 -9.43 -52.66
C VAL A 290 -20.17 -8.64 -51.39
N ASN A 291 -20.48 -9.35 -50.31
CA ASN A 291 -20.63 -8.80 -48.98
C ASN A 291 -19.61 -9.48 -48.07
N GLN A 292 -18.70 -8.71 -47.49
CA GLN A 292 -17.63 -9.14 -46.61
C GLN A 292 -17.75 -8.33 -45.31
N SER A 293 -17.91 -9.03 -44.19
CA SER A 293 -18.04 -8.47 -42.85
C SER A 293 -17.01 -9.14 -41.96
N GLY A 294 -16.22 -8.34 -41.20
CA GLY A 294 -15.17 -8.85 -40.33
C GLY A 294 -15.14 -8.09 -39.01
N ASN A 295 -15.40 -8.75 -37.90
CA ASN A 295 -15.56 -8.09 -36.60
C ASN A 295 -14.70 -8.78 -35.52
N VAL A 296 -13.68 -8.07 -35.03
CA VAL A 296 -12.70 -8.37 -33.95
C VAL A 296 -13.40 -8.45 -32.57
N SER A 297 -12.66 -8.70 -31.46
CA SER A 297 -12.64 -7.84 -30.24
C SER A 297 -11.72 -8.44 -29.15
N ASN A 298 -11.24 -7.61 -28.21
CA ASN A 298 -11.27 -7.87 -26.76
C ASN A 298 -10.23 -8.68 -25.99
N SER A 299 -10.17 -8.51 -24.65
CA SER A 299 -10.46 -7.34 -23.76
C SER A 299 -10.05 -7.74 -22.35
N GLY A 300 -9.02 -7.13 -21.78
CA GLY A 300 -8.38 -7.74 -20.61
C GLY A 300 -8.45 -6.89 -19.34
N THR A 301 -8.71 -7.55 -18.21
CA THR A 301 -8.60 -6.95 -16.87
C THR A 301 -7.42 -7.56 -16.12
N ALA A 302 -6.51 -6.75 -15.61
CA ALA A 302 -5.37 -7.21 -14.82
C ALA A 302 -5.28 -6.48 -13.48
N THR A 303 -5.07 -7.24 -12.41
CA THR A 303 -4.72 -6.72 -11.08
C THR A 303 -3.45 -7.40 -10.58
N ALA A 304 -2.40 -6.63 -10.36
CA ALA A 304 -1.15 -7.05 -9.71
C ALA A 304 -0.99 -6.32 -8.39
N ARG A 305 -0.64 -7.04 -7.32
CA ARG A 305 -0.65 -6.50 -5.97
C ARG A 305 0.39 -7.16 -5.05
N THR A 306 1.33 -6.37 -4.58
CA THR A 306 2.33 -6.75 -3.56
C THR A 306 2.14 -5.95 -2.25
N GLY A 307 1.38 -4.85 -2.29
CA GLY A 307 1.11 -3.99 -1.12
C GLY A 307 -0.14 -4.28 -0.28
N ARG A 308 -0.43 -3.35 0.65
CA ARG A 308 -1.27 -3.49 1.87
C ARG A 308 -0.90 -4.67 2.73
N ASN A 309 0.33 -4.67 3.18
CA ASN A 309 0.80 -5.49 4.28
C ASN A 309 0.69 -4.69 5.59
N THR A 310 0.54 -5.39 6.71
CA THR A 310 0.50 -4.83 8.06
C THR A 310 1.57 -5.53 8.90
N ALA A 311 2.53 -4.80 9.44
CA ALA A 311 3.55 -5.34 10.33
C ALA A 311 3.52 -4.55 11.66
N VAL A 312 3.48 -5.25 12.78
CA VAL A 312 3.60 -4.68 14.13
C VAL A 312 4.76 -5.39 14.80
N GLY A 313 5.83 -4.67 15.12
CA GLY A 313 7.02 -5.26 15.74
C GLY A 313 6.65 -5.81 17.11
N ASN A 314 6.24 -4.93 18.01
CA ASN A 314 5.83 -5.25 19.37
C ASN A 314 4.49 -4.58 19.73
N GLU A 315 3.55 -5.38 20.25
CA GLU A 315 2.21 -4.98 20.71
C GLU A 315 2.02 -5.54 22.12
N SER A 316 2.62 -4.93 23.15
CA SER A 316 2.71 -5.56 24.49
C SER A 316 2.23 -4.66 25.63
N ASP A 317 1.57 -5.28 26.61
CA ASP A 317 1.16 -4.66 27.87
C ASP A 317 2.12 -5.14 28.96
N ASN A 318 2.98 -4.26 29.46
CA ASN A 318 4.00 -4.60 30.44
C ASN A 318 3.75 -3.84 31.75
N ARG A 319 3.59 -4.57 32.87
CA ARG A 319 3.46 -3.99 34.21
C ARG A 319 4.54 -4.51 35.16
N ALA A 320 5.37 -3.63 35.71
CA ALA A 320 6.34 -3.90 36.77
C ALA A 320 5.92 -3.17 38.04
N ASN A 321 5.70 -3.89 39.14
CA ASN A 321 5.25 -3.28 40.40
C ASN A 321 6.05 -3.80 41.60
N THR A 322 6.73 -2.90 42.30
CA THR A 322 7.54 -3.18 43.50
C THR A 322 6.87 -2.53 44.71
N VAL A 323 6.48 -3.33 45.71
CA VAL A 323 5.89 -2.86 46.97
C VAL A 323 6.74 -3.32 48.16
N GLN A 324 7.20 -2.39 48.98
CA GLN A 324 8.04 -2.70 50.15
C GLN A 324 7.51 -2.04 51.42
N GLY A 325 7.35 -2.83 52.49
CA GLY A 325 7.05 -2.35 53.83
C GLY A 325 8.11 -2.81 54.82
N ALA A 326 8.83 -1.88 55.44
CA ALA A 326 9.78 -2.18 56.50
C ALA A 326 9.33 -1.50 57.79
N VAL A 327 9.19 -2.28 58.86
CA VAL A 327 8.76 -1.79 60.17
C VAL A 327 9.73 -2.28 61.24
N SER A 328 10.21 -1.35 62.07
CA SER A 328 10.99 -1.65 63.27
C SER A 328 10.10 -1.59 64.51
N GLY A 329 10.00 -2.66 65.30
CA GLY A 329 9.21 -2.67 66.53
C GLY A 329 9.92 -2.04 67.74
N ALA A 330 9.13 -1.42 68.63
CA ALA A 330 9.58 -0.75 69.86
C ALA A 330 10.49 -1.61 70.77
N GLY A 331 11.76 -1.21 70.88
CA GLY A 331 12.75 -1.77 71.81
C GLY A 331 12.68 -1.18 73.23
N PRO A 332 13.34 -1.79 74.23
CA PRO A 332 13.53 -1.14 75.53
C PRO A 332 14.40 0.15 75.42
N PRO A 333 14.30 1.08 76.38
CA PRO A 333 14.97 2.38 76.31
C PRO A 333 16.51 2.27 76.38
N SER A 334 17.17 2.30 75.21
CA SER A 334 18.61 2.54 74.96
C SER A 334 19.06 2.22 73.51
N ASP A 335 18.15 2.11 72.56
CA ASP A 335 18.33 1.23 71.40
C ASP A 335 18.26 2.03 70.09
N GLU A 336 19.07 1.69 69.08
CA GLU A 336 19.02 2.29 67.74
C GLU A 336 18.04 1.55 66.82
N SER A 337 17.26 2.30 66.02
CA SER A 337 16.38 1.77 64.98
C SER A 337 16.76 2.29 63.60
N VAL A 338 16.94 1.38 62.64
CA VAL A 338 17.18 1.73 61.23
C VAL A 338 16.25 0.91 60.35
N VAL A 339 15.43 1.61 59.59
CA VAL A 339 14.49 1.06 58.62
C VAL A 339 14.89 1.60 57.25
N SER A 340 15.04 0.70 56.27
CA SER A 340 15.41 1.09 54.92
C SER A 340 14.73 0.21 53.87
N ASN A 341 14.11 0.84 52.87
CA ASN A 341 13.63 0.18 51.67
C ASN A 341 14.44 0.67 50.46
N ASP A 342 14.83 -0.26 49.60
CA ASP A 342 15.48 -0.03 48.31
C ASP A 342 14.74 -0.83 47.23
N GLY A 343 14.14 -0.16 46.27
CA GLY A 343 13.10 -0.71 45.41
C GLY A 343 13.21 -0.16 44.00
N SER A 344 13.28 -1.05 43.03
CA SER A 344 13.36 -0.72 41.60
C SER A 344 12.27 -1.46 40.83
N ALA A 345 11.56 -0.73 39.98
CA ALA A 345 10.64 -1.26 38.97
C ALA A 345 11.10 -0.74 37.60
N THR A 346 11.50 -1.66 36.72
CA THR A 346 11.98 -1.31 35.37
C THR A 346 11.19 -2.06 34.32
N ASN A 347 10.80 -1.35 33.27
CA ASN A 347 10.12 -1.89 32.11
C ASN A 347 10.86 -1.52 30.83
N SER A 348 11.07 -2.49 29.95
CA SER A 348 11.71 -2.26 28.65
C SER A 348 10.86 -2.88 27.55
N SER A 349 10.56 -2.12 26.50
CA SER A 349 9.72 -2.61 25.41
C SER A 349 10.22 -2.08 24.08
N ASP A 350 10.78 -2.95 23.23
CA ASP A 350 11.30 -2.55 21.92
C ASP A 350 10.60 -3.25 20.76
N GLY A 351 10.49 -2.55 19.63
CA GLY A 351 9.75 -3.05 18.48
C GLY A 351 10.32 -2.70 17.10
N ASP A 352 10.54 -3.71 16.25
CA ASP A 352 10.98 -3.57 14.86
C ASP A 352 9.93 -4.07 13.85
N ALA A 353 9.43 -3.21 12.96
CA ALA A 353 8.56 -3.59 11.85
C ALA A 353 9.16 -3.26 10.49
N THR A 354 9.35 -4.27 9.63
CA THR A 354 9.88 -4.10 8.27
C THR A 354 8.93 -4.68 7.23
N ILE A 355 8.62 -3.89 6.19
CA ILE A 355 7.85 -4.33 5.02
C ILE A 355 8.64 -4.05 3.74
N ASP A 356 9.07 -5.11 3.05
CA ASP A 356 9.63 -5.07 1.71
C ASP A 356 8.63 -5.69 0.72
N SER A 357 8.03 -4.85 -0.12
CA SER A 357 7.13 -5.33 -1.16
C SER A 357 7.76 -5.37 -2.55
N GLY A 358 7.61 -6.50 -3.25
CA GLY A 358 8.10 -6.65 -4.62
C GLY A 358 7.33 -5.78 -5.63
N ASP A 359 7.73 -5.88 -6.89
CA ASP A 359 7.15 -5.08 -7.97
C ASP A 359 5.75 -5.57 -8.36
N ALA A 360 4.88 -4.66 -8.77
CA ALA A 360 3.57 -4.97 -9.33
C ALA A 360 3.47 -4.53 -10.79
N THR A 361 3.36 -5.48 -11.73
CA THR A 361 3.13 -5.19 -13.16
C THR A 361 1.78 -5.73 -13.62
N ALA A 362 0.90 -4.85 -14.12
CA ALA A 362 -0.41 -5.18 -14.66
C ALA A 362 -0.58 -4.70 -16.11
N THR A 363 -0.91 -5.60 -17.03
CA THR A 363 -1.31 -5.27 -18.41
C THR A 363 -2.73 -5.74 -18.64
N GLY A 364 -3.67 -4.81 -18.86
CA GLY A 364 -5.08 -5.10 -19.08
C GLY A 364 -5.22 -5.93 -20.34
N ASN A 365 -5.04 -5.31 -21.51
CA ASN A 365 -5.07 -5.98 -22.81
C ASN A 365 -3.78 -5.77 -23.60
N HIS A 366 -3.26 -6.86 -24.19
CA HIS A 366 -2.15 -6.83 -25.14
C HIS A 366 -2.54 -7.60 -26.42
N SER A 367 -2.70 -6.93 -27.56
CA SER A 367 -3.30 -7.56 -28.76
C SER A 367 -2.67 -7.11 -30.07
N THR A 368 -2.67 -8.00 -31.07
CA THR A 368 -2.39 -7.68 -32.47
C THR A 368 -3.55 -8.17 -33.33
N THR A 369 -4.09 -7.34 -34.22
CA THR A 369 -5.28 -7.61 -35.04
C THR A 369 -5.02 -7.32 -36.51
N ASN A 370 -5.40 -8.25 -37.39
CA ASN A 370 -5.32 -8.10 -38.83
C ASN A 370 -6.66 -8.47 -39.48
N ILE A 371 -7.23 -7.61 -40.32
CA ILE A 371 -8.40 -7.88 -41.17
C ILE A 371 -8.00 -7.61 -42.61
N THR A 372 -8.33 -8.54 -43.53
CA THR A 372 -8.11 -8.42 -44.97
C THR A 372 -9.36 -8.88 -45.70
N GLN A 373 -9.98 -7.99 -46.47
CA GLN A 373 -11.13 -8.28 -47.30
C GLN A 373 -10.76 -7.95 -48.75
N GLU A 374 -10.79 -8.95 -49.63
CA GLU A 374 -10.39 -8.84 -51.03
C GLU A 374 -11.52 -9.31 -51.94
N ALA A 375 -11.93 -8.48 -52.90
CA ALA A 375 -12.94 -8.79 -53.90
C ALA A 375 -12.35 -8.65 -55.32
N ASN A 376 -12.05 -9.77 -55.96
CA ASN A 376 -11.56 -9.85 -57.34
C ASN A 376 -12.71 -10.26 -58.27
N VAL A 377 -13.31 -9.31 -58.97
CA VAL A 377 -14.52 -9.55 -59.77
C VAL A 377 -14.28 -9.27 -61.25
N THR A 378 -14.53 -10.26 -62.10
CA THR A 378 -14.57 -10.12 -63.56
C THR A 378 -15.97 -10.42 -64.09
N THR A 379 -16.59 -9.47 -64.80
CA THR A 379 -17.89 -9.67 -65.45
C THR A 379 -17.80 -9.57 -66.97
N ARG A 380 -18.12 -10.67 -67.67
CA ARG A 380 -18.07 -10.71 -69.14
C ARG A 380 -19.44 -10.57 -69.75
N GLY A 381 -19.63 -9.55 -70.59
CA GLY A 381 -20.85 -9.45 -71.40
C GLY A 381 -20.95 -8.19 -72.28
N ARG A 382 -21.85 -8.22 -73.27
CA ARG A 382 -21.98 -7.11 -74.23
C ARG A 382 -22.34 -5.77 -73.58
N PHE A 383 -23.02 -5.80 -72.44
CA PHE A 383 -23.45 -4.61 -71.70
C PHE A 383 -22.60 -4.34 -70.44
N GLY A 384 -21.52 -5.10 -70.20
CA GLY A 384 -20.81 -5.11 -68.92
C GLY A 384 -21.61 -5.85 -67.84
N GLY A 385 -21.11 -5.85 -66.60
CA GLY A 385 -21.83 -6.39 -65.44
C GLY A 385 -22.28 -5.31 -64.45
N VAL A 386 -23.09 -5.74 -63.47
CA VAL A 386 -23.39 -4.97 -62.26
C VAL A 386 -22.60 -5.62 -61.13
N VAL A 387 -21.68 -4.90 -60.52
CA VAL A 387 -20.86 -5.36 -59.40
C VAL A 387 -21.16 -4.47 -58.20
N LEU A 388 -21.57 -5.08 -57.10
CA LEU A 388 -21.78 -4.42 -55.82
C LEU A 388 -20.85 -5.10 -54.80
N VAL A 389 -19.90 -4.36 -54.26
CA VAL A 389 -19.00 -4.80 -53.19
C VAL A 389 -19.32 -3.99 -51.93
N ASN A 390 -19.56 -4.68 -50.83
CA ASN A 390 -19.67 -4.11 -49.50
C ASN A 390 -18.65 -4.80 -48.60
N GLN A 391 -17.72 -4.04 -48.05
CA GLN A 391 -16.67 -4.47 -47.16
C GLN A 391 -16.81 -3.65 -45.88
N ASP A 392 -17.16 -4.34 -44.80
CA ASP A 392 -17.40 -3.76 -43.49
C ASP A 392 -16.44 -4.41 -42.49
N SER A 393 -15.77 -3.59 -41.69
CA SER A 393 -14.86 -4.07 -40.66
C SER A 393 -15.02 -3.27 -39.39
N GLU A 394 -15.07 -3.98 -38.26
CA GLU A 394 -15.06 -3.33 -36.96
C GLU A 394 -14.02 -4.07 -36.09
N VAL A 395 -13.44 -3.40 -35.11
CA VAL A 395 -13.54 -3.88 -33.73
C VAL A 395 -12.26 -3.76 -32.86
N ARG A 396 -12.54 -3.74 -31.55
CA ARG A 396 -12.15 -2.77 -30.57
C ARG A 396 -11.38 -3.45 -29.44
N ASN A 397 -10.14 -3.00 -29.27
CA ASN A 397 -9.27 -3.36 -28.18
C ASN A 397 -9.70 -2.58 -26.93
N SER A 398 -9.83 -3.26 -25.81
CA SER A 398 -10.19 -2.65 -24.52
C SER A 398 -9.36 -3.28 -23.42
N GLY A 399 -8.85 -2.50 -22.47
CA GLY A 399 -8.21 -3.10 -21.30
C GLY A 399 -8.17 -2.22 -20.05
N SER A 400 -8.18 -2.88 -18.90
CA SER A 400 -8.12 -2.26 -17.57
C SER A 400 -7.01 -2.89 -16.73
N ALA A 401 -6.08 -2.07 -16.24
CA ALA A 401 -4.95 -2.53 -15.43
C ALA A 401 -4.87 -1.81 -14.08
N ARG A 402 -4.60 -2.56 -13.02
CA ARG A 402 -4.28 -2.06 -11.69
C ARG A 402 -3.01 -2.72 -11.15
N ALA A 403 -1.97 -1.93 -10.90
CA ALA A 403 -0.77 -2.33 -10.19
C ALA A 403 -0.71 -1.61 -8.83
N ASN A 404 -0.40 -2.33 -7.75
CA ASN A 404 -0.36 -1.76 -6.40
C ASN A 404 0.69 -2.40 -5.50
N THR A 405 1.76 -1.67 -5.19
CA THR A 405 2.78 -2.01 -4.19
C THR A 405 2.61 -1.20 -2.90
N GLY A 406 1.91 -0.06 -2.94
CA GLY A 406 1.64 0.79 -1.77
C GLY A 406 0.44 0.38 -0.90
N GLY A 407 0.16 1.21 0.11
CA GLY A 407 -0.92 0.99 1.07
C GLY A 407 -0.52 0.14 2.28
N ASN A 408 0.78 0.07 2.58
CA ASN A 408 1.34 -0.73 3.68
C ASN A 408 1.27 0.04 5.00
N SER A 409 1.22 -0.69 6.11
CA SER A 409 1.17 -0.15 7.47
C SER A 409 2.21 -0.87 8.33
N ALA A 410 3.14 -0.14 8.94
CA ALA A 410 4.17 -0.69 9.81
C ALA A 410 4.21 0.11 11.12
N THR A 411 4.12 -0.57 12.25
CA THR A 411 4.31 0.02 13.58
C THR A 411 5.47 -0.71 14.23
N GLY A 412 6.55 0.00 14.58
CA GLY A 412 7.70 -0.59 15.24
C GLY A 412 7.30 -1.12 16.61
N ASN A 413 6.92 -0.20 17.49
CA ASN A 413 6.49 -0.49 18.85
C ASN A 413 5.16 0.20 19.20
N ASP A 414 4.23 -0.56 19.80
CA ASP A 414 2.88 -0.17 20.21
C ASP A 414 2.61 -0.82 21.58
N SER A 415 3.22 -0.29 22.64
CA SER A 415 3.22 -0.94 23.96
C SER A 415 2.73 -0.03 25.08
N ASP A 416 2.04 -0.61 26.07
CA ASP A 416 1.68 0.05 27.32
C ASP A 416 2.62 -0.43 28.44
N ASN A 417 3.49 0.44 28.94
CA ASN A 417 4.50 0.15 29.96
C ASN A 417 4.19 0.90 31.26
N ASP A 418 4.01 0.16 32.36
CA ASP A 418 3.62 0.68 33.67
C ASP A 418 4.64 0.20 34.72
N ALA A 419 5.38 1.14 35.33
CA ALA A 419 6.41 0.88 36.34
C ALA A 419 6.06 1.60 37.65
N ASP A 420 5.68 0.82 38.67
CA ASP A 420 5.27 1.34 39.99
C ASP A 420 6.29 0.94 41.08
N ALA A 421 6.77 1.90 41.87
CA ALA A 421 7.55 1.65 43.08
C ALA A 421 6.89 2.29 44.32
N GLU A 422 6.23 1.47 45.15
CA GLU A 422 5.59 1.87 46.42
C GLU A 422 6.45 1.44 47.62
N GLN A 423 6.85 2.37 48.50
CA GLN A 423 7.70 2.09 49.66
C GLN A 423 7.23 2.76 50.95
N GLU A 424 7.05 1.97 52.00
CA GLU A 424 6.70 2.45 53.35
C GLU A 424 7.80 2.04 54.35
N ALA A 425 8.49 3.02 54.96
CA ALA A 425 9.49 2.84 55.99
C ALA A 425 9.04 3.47 57.31
N GLU A 426 8.65 2.65 58.29
CA GLU A 426 8.15 3.13 59.59
C GLU A 426 9.06 2.65 60.73
N SER A 427 9.61 3.59 61.48
CA SER A 427 10.36 3.32 62.72
C SER A 427 9.53 3.69 63.94
N ASP A 428 8.98 2.69 64.65
CA ASP A 428 8.29 2.88 65.93
C ASP A 428 9.31 3.23 67.05
N GLY A 429 9.66 4.51 67.10
CA GLY A 429 10.77 5.04 67.87
C GLY A 429 10.53 5.30 69.35
N ASP A 430 9.30 5.17 69.90
CA ASP A 430 8.79 5.69 71.20
C ASP A 430 9.75 5.69 72.45
N ASP A 431 10.92 5.03 72.43
CA ASP A 431 11.99 5.05 73.43
C ASP A 431 13.45 4.86 72.85
N ALA A 432 13.69 5.04 71.55
CA ALA A 432 14.97 4.85 70.85
C ALA A 432 15.99 5.98 71.11
N ASP A 433 17.30 5.70 71.04
CA ASP A 433 18.35 6.74 71.11
C ASP A 433 18.47 7.45 69.75
N ASP A 434 18.51 6.69 68.65
CA ASP A 434 18.45 7.24 67.28
C ASP A 434 17.43 6.44 66.45
N SER A 435 16.62 7.15 65.65
CA SER A 435 15.61 6.62 64.73
C SER A 435 15.92 7.07 63.30
N VAL A 436 16.02 6.12 62.36
CA VAL A 436 16.26 6.39 60.95
C VAL A 436 15.28 5.59 60.09
N ALA A 437 14.51 6.28 59.26
CA ALA A 437 13.68 5.71 58.21
C ALA A 437 14.15 6.25 56.85
N GLY A 438 14.26 5.40 55.85
CA GLY A 438 14.62 5.87 54.52
C GLY A 438 14.20 4.97 53.37
N ASN A 439 13.71 5.59 52.30
CA ASN A 439 13.29 4.92 51.08
C ASN A 439 14.18 5.34 49.90
N PHE A 440 14.53 4.37 49.05
CA PHE A 440 15.23 4.56 47.79
C PHE A 440 14.43 3.87 46.68
N GLY A 441 13.88 4.64 45.75
CA GLY A 441 12.91 4.20 44.75
C GLY A 441 13.38 4.55 43.34
N LEU A 442 13.20 3.64 42.40
CA LEU A 442 13.43 3.84 40.97
C LEU A 442 12.27 3.24 40.19
N ALA A 443 11.62 4.04 39.35
CA ALA A 443 10.62 3.59 38.37
C ALA A 443 11.11 4.03 36.99
N GLU A 444 11.38 3.07 36.10
CA GLU A 444 11.99 3.36 34.81
C GLU A 444 11.26 2.61 33.69
N ASN A 445 10.77 3.32 32.67
CA ASN A 445 10.32 2.72 31.42
C ASN A 445 11.22 3.15 30.26
N THR A 446 11.70 2.20 29.48
CA THR A 446 12.39 2.45 28.22
C THR A 446 11.61 1.83 27.07
N SER A 447 11.32 2.59 26.02
CA SER A 447 10.51 2.11 24.91
C SER A 447 11.00 2.64 23.58
N ASP A 448 11.58 1.77 22.74
CA ASP A 448 12.05 2.16 21.41
C ASP A 448 11.28 1.48 20.28
N GLY A 449 11.18 2.15 19.13
CA GLY A 449 10.49 1.57 17.98
C GLY A 449 11.03 1.99 16.61
N SER A 450 11.10 1.04 15.67
CA SER A 450 11.49 1.28 14.29
C SER A 450 10.51 0.67 13.29
N ALA A 451 10.00 1.50 12.37
CA ALA A 451 9.14 1.08 11.26
C ALA A 451 9.77 1.45 9.91
N THR A 452 10.03 0.44 9.08
CA THR A 452 10.55 0.62 7.72
C THR A 452 9.61 0.02 6.68
N ILE A 453 9.22 0.81 5.68
CA ILE A 453 8.45 0.36 4.52
C ILE A 453 9.22 0.66 3.24
N ASN A 454 9.62 -0.37 2.51
CA ASN A 454 10.10 -0.26 1.13
C ASN A 454 9.07 -0.88 0.18
N SER A 455 8.53 -0.08 -0.73
CA SER A 455 7.62 -0.57 -1.77
C SER A 455 8.25 -0.60 -3.14
N GLY A 456 8.11 -1.73 -3.83
CA GLY A 456 8.57 -1.90 -5.20
C GLY A 456 7.81 -1.02 -6.19
N ASP A 457 8.18 -1.13 -7.47
CA ASP A 457 7.60 -0.35 -8.55
C ASP A 457 6.19 -0.83 -8.91
N ALA A 458 5.30 0.11 -9.25
CA ALA A 458 3.98 -0.21 -9.79
C ALA A 458 3.86 0.22 -11.25
N LYS A 459 3.64 -0.74 -12.15
CA LYS A 459 3.46 -0.51 -13.60
C LYS A 459 2.12 -1.01 -14.11
N ALA A 460 1.30 -0.11 -14.64
CA ALA A 460 -0.01 -0.45 -15.22
C ALA A 460 -0.15 0.01 -16.68
N THR A 461 -0.52 -0.89 -17.59
CA THR A 461 -0.88 -0.57 -18.98
C THR A 461 -2.30 -1.05 -19.26
N GLY A 462 -3.23 -0.13 -19.53
CA GLY A 462 -4.64 -0.46 -19.74
C GLY A 462 -4.83 -1.27 -21.01
N ASN A 463 -4.50 -0.68 -22.15
CA ASN A 463 -4.52 -1.35 -23.45
C ASN A 463 -3.22 -1.11 -24.21
N ALA A 464 -2.65 -2.18 -24.78
CA ALA A 464 -1.48 -2.18 -25.65
C ALA A 464 -1.81 -2.94 -26.95
N SER A 465 -2.20 -2.24 -28.03
CA SER A 465 -2.72 -2.88 -29.24
C SER A 465 -2.05 -2.46 -30.55
N THR A 466 -2.05 -3.38 -31.52
CA THR A 466 -1.72 -3.10 -32.94
C THR A 466 -2.86 -3.60 -33.81
N THR A 467 -3.48 -2.73 -34.63
CA THR A 467 -4.61 -3.07 -35.52
C THR A 467 -4.26 -2.74 -36.96
N ASN A 468 -4.44 -3.69 -37.87
CA ASN A 468 -4.29 -3.54 -39.31
C ASN A 468 -5.60 -3.94 -40.01
N VAL A 469 -6.17 -3.05 -40.82
CA VAL A 469 -7.36 -3.30 -41.63
C VAL A 469 -6.99 -3.03 -43.10
N ALA A 470 -7.29 -3.99 -43.98
CA ALA A 470 -7.10 -3.87 -45.42
C ALA A 470 -8.38 -4.30 -46.16
N GLN A 471 -8.97 -3.40 -46.93
CA GLN A 471 -10.13 -3.65 -47.78
C GLN A 471 -9.74 -3.34 -49.22
N VAL A 472 -9.79 -4.33 -50.11
CA VAL A 472 -9.33 -4.23 -51.50
C VAL A 472 -10.41 -4.73 -52.45
N ALA A 473 -10.72 -3.96 -53.50
CA ALA A 473 -11.65 -4.35 -54.55
C ALA A 473 -11.05 -4.15 -55.95
N ASN A 474 -10.80 -5.25 -56.67
CA ASN A 474 -10.28 -5.25 -58.04
C ASN A 474 -11.37 -5.71 -59.02
N ILE A 475 -11.92 -4.79 -59.81
CA ILE A 475 -13.16 -5.01 -60.57
C ILE A 475 -12.99 -4.74 -62.06
N ASP A 476 -13.06 -5.80 -62.86
CA ASP A 476 -13.09 -5.78 -64.33
C ASP A 476 -14.51 -6.05 -64.85
N THR A 477 -15.06 -5.10 -65.60
CA THR A 477 -16.38 -5.17 -66.24
C THR A 477 -16.32 -5.17 -67.76
N ASP A 478 -15.54 -6.10 -68.35
CA ASP A 478 -15.58 -6.56 -69.75
C ASP A 478 -16.91 -6.24 -70.48
N GLY A 479 -17.01 -5.05 -71.07
CA GLY A 479 -18.28 -4.52 -71.60
C GLY A 479 -18.34 -2.99 -71.73
N LYS A 480 -19.45 -2.46 -72.28
CA LYS A 480 -19.55 -1.03 -72.65
C LYS A 480 -20.33 -0.15 -71.66
N SER A 481 -20.89 -0.71 -70.61
CA SER A 481 -21.85 -0.02 -69.71
C SER A 481 -21.95 -0.69 -68.33
N GLY A 482 -20.83 -1.16 -67.76
CA GLY A 482 -20.81 -1.75 -66.42
C GLY A 482 -21.26 -0.77 -65.33
N VAL A 483 -21.80 -1.29 -64.23
CA VAL A 483 -22.06 -0.53 -63.01
C VAL A 483 -21.27 -1.17 -61.89
N VAL A 484 -20.42 -0.37 -61.25
CA VAL A 484 -19.60 -0.76 -60.10
C VAL A 484 -20.03 0.11 -58.93
N LYS A 485 -20.38 -0.53 -57.80
CA LYS A 485 -20.52 0.14 -56.52
C LYS A 485 -19.61 -0.56 -55.52
N VAL A 486 -18.73 0.19 -54.87
CA VAL A 486 -17.90 -0.27 -53.76
C VAL A 486 -18.22 0.58 -52.54
N ASN A 487 -18.44 -0.07 -51.40
CA ASN A 487 -18.57 0.55 -50.09
C ASN A 487 -17.59 -0.14 -49.16
N GLN A 488 -16.63 0.61 -48.61
CA GLN A 488 -15.60 0.17 -47.68
C GLN A 488 -15.77 0.99 -46.41
N ASP A 489 -16.01 0.31 -45.28
CA ASP A 489 -16.27 0.92 -43.97
C ASP A 489 -15.36 0.26 -42.92
N SER A 490 -14.69 1.06 -42.09
CA SER A 490 -13.71 0.59 -41.10
C SER A 490 -13.80 1.36 -39.79
N ASP A 491 -14.32 0.67 -38.76
CA ASP A 491 -14.43 1.18 -37.40
C ASP A 491 -13.36 0.58 -36.45
N VAL A 492 -12.39 1.38 -36.00
CA VAL A 492 -11.37 0.95 -35.02
C VAL A 492 -11.50 1.73 -33.71
N THR A 493 -11.57 1.02 -32.58
CA THR A 493 -11.43 1.67 -31.27
C THR A 493 -10.44 0.94 -30.37
N ASN A 494 -9.45 1.68 -29.88
CA ASN A 494 -8.49 1.22 -28.89
C ASN A 494 -8.74 1.99 -27.59
N ARG A 495 -9.19 1.30 -26.54
CA ARG A 495 -9.48 1.92 -25.25
C ARG A 495 -8.66 1.31 -24.12
N GLY A 496 -8.11 2.12 -23.23
CA GLY A 496 -7.51 1.57 -22.03
C GLY A 496 -7.57 2.44 -20.78
N ASN A 497 -7.62 1.78 -19.62
CA ASN A 497 -7.61 2.38 -18.29
C ASN A 497 -6.49 1.76 -17.44
N ALA A 498 -5.59 2.58 -16.89
CA ALA A 498 -4.48 2.14 -16.06
C ALA A 498 -4.41 2.88 -14.73
N ARG A 499 -4.19 2.13 -13.65
CA ARG A 499 -3.86 2.66 -12.32
C ARG A 499 -2.61 1.99 -11.75
N ALA A 500 -1.57 2.77 -11.47
CA ALA A 500 -0.38 2.36 -10.73
C ALA A 500 -0.33 3.09 -9.38
N ASN A 501 0.01 2.37 -8.30
CA ASN A 501 0.07 2.93 -6.96
C ASN A 501 1.21 2.31 -6.13
N THR A 502 2.20 3.13 -5.75
CA THR A 502 3.27 2.78 -4.80
C THR A 502 3.12 3.54 -3.47
N GLY A 503 2.35 4.63 -3.44
CA GLY A 503 2.13 5.44 -2.25
C GLY A 503 0.95 5.01 -1.35
N GLY A 504 0.65 5.83 -0.35
CA GLY A 504 -0.35 5.57 0.69
C GLY A 504 0.14 4.68 1.82
N ASN A 505 1.45 4.69 2.09
CA ASN A 505 2.06 3.90 3.16
C ASN A 505 2.02 4.67 4.49
N ASP A 506 1.97 3.95 5.61
CA ASP A 506 1.84 4.49 6.95
C ASP A 506 2.85 3.80 7.88
N ALA A 507 3.86 4.52 8.35
CA ALA A 507 4.90 4.01 9.24
C ALA A 507 4.89 4.78 10.56
N VAL A 508 4.86 4.07 11.68
CA VAL A 508 4.99 4.64 13.02
C VAL A 508 6.15 3.95 13.71
N GLY A 509 7.20 4.69 14.05
CA GLY A 509 8.37 4.13 14.72
C GLY A 509 7.98 3.60 16.09
N ASN A 510 7.55 4.52 16.96
CA ASN A 510 7.11 4.23 18.31
C ASN A 510 5.79 4.94 18.65
N SER A 511 4.89 4.23 19.35
CA SER A 511 3.54 4.66 19.75
C SER A 511 3.19 4.05 21.11
N SER A 512 4.08 4.17 22.09
CA SER A 512 3.90 3.59 23.42
C SER A 512 3.24 4.53 24.43
N THR A 513 2.60 3.95 25.43
CA THR A 513 2.23 4.65 26.67
C THR A 513 3.23 4.22 27.76
N ASN A 514 3.93 5.15 28.41
CA ASN A 514 4.91 4.84 29.44
C ASN A 514 4.57 5.61 30.73
N ASN A 515 4.24 4.89 31.81
CA ASN A 515 3.90 5.46 33.11
C ASN A 515 4.91 4.99 34.18
N ALA A 516 5.64 5.92 34.79
CA ALA A 516 6.64 5.65 35.82
C ALA A 516 6.26 6.38 37.11
N ASP A 517 5.81 5.63 38.12
CA ASP A 517 5.28 6.16 39.38
C ASP A 517 6.10 5.74 40.59
N ILE A 518 6.43 6.70 41.45
CA ILE A 518 7.07 6.48 42.75
C ILE A 518 6.21 7.08 43.86
N ASP A 519 5.85 6.25 44.85
CA ASP A 519 5.15 6.66 46.08
C ASP A 519 5.99 6.20 47.29
N GLN A 520 6.51 7.15 48.06
CA GLN A 520 7.40 6.88 49.19
C GLN A 520 6.96 7.59 50.47
N ASP A 521 6.77 6.81 51.54
CA ASP A 521 6.45 7.30 52.89
C ASP A 521 7.53 6.86 53.89
N ALA A 522 8.23 7.82 54.49
CA ALA A 522 9.25 7.58 55.52
C ALA A 522 8.88 8.28 56.83
N ASP A 523 8.53 7.49 57.85
CA ASP A 523 8.27 7.96 59.21
C ASP A 523 9.35 7.46 60.17
N SER A 524 10.16 8.39 60.69
CA SER A 524 11.03 8.12 61.82
C SER A 524 10.37 8.65 63.10
N GLY A 525 9.70 7.77 63.85
CA GLY A 525 8.97 8.16 65.07
C GLY A 525 9.84 8.82 66.16
N ASP A 526 9.20 9.27 67.24
CA ASP A 526 9.83 10.03 68.34
C ASP A 526 11.11 9.36 68.88
N ALA A 527 12.22 10.11 69.01
CA ALA A 527 13.49 9.58 69.50
C ALA A 527 14.08 10.42 70.65
N SER A 528 14.71 9.76 71.62
CA SER A 528 15.42 10.43 72.73
C SER A 528 16.79 11.02 72.33
N GLY A 529 17.21 10.84 71.07
CA GLY A 529 18.38 11.47 70.45
C GLY A 529 18.03 12.03 69.08
N SER A 530 18.51 11.42 67.97
CA SER A 530 18.27 11.93 66.61
C SER A 530 17.13 11.20 65.88
N SER A 531 16.29 11.94 65.18
CA SER A 531 15.26 11.41 64.27
C SER A 531 15.59 11.82 62.83
N VAL A 532 15.64 10.86 61.91
CA VAL A 532 15.98 11.08 60.50
C VAL A 532 15.03 10.30 59.59
N ALA A 533 14.23 11.02 58.80
CA ALA A 533 13.43 10.46 57.73
C ALA A 533 13.93 10.97 56.38
N GLY A 534 13.89 10.14 55.34
CA GLY A 534 14.09 10.68 54.01
C GLY A 534 13.83 9.73 52.85
N ASN A 535 13.33 10.32 51.78
CA ASN A 535 13.00 9.63 50.53
C ASN A 535 13.94 10.08 49.41
N PHE A 536 14.35 9.12 48.60
CA PHE A 536 15.12 9.33 47.38
C PHE A 536 14.42 8.56 46.26
N GLY A 537 13.93 9.27 45.24
CA GLY A 537 13.09 8.72 44.18
C GLY A 537 13.49 9.27 42.82
N GLU A 538 13.53 8.41 41.80
CA GLU A 538 13.79 8.78 40.41
C GLU A 538 12.81 8.05 39.48
N ALA A 539 11.85 8.77 38.91
CA ALA A 539 10.91 8.29 37.90
C ALA A 539 11.39 8.73 36.50
N VAL A 540 11.54 7.78 35.57
CA VAL A 540 12.12 8.04 34.24
C VAL A 540 11.34 7.33 33.16
N ASN A 541 10.94 8.05 32.12
CA ASN A 541 10.54 7.47 30.83
C ASN A 541 11.49 7.92 29.73
N ASP A 542 12.00 6.97 28.97
CA ASP A 542 12.81 7.20 27.76
C ASP A 542 12.11 6.54 26.58
N SER A 543 11.80 7.30 25.55
CA SER A 543 11.02 6.80 24.42
C SER A 543 11.52 7.34 23.09
N ASP A 544 12.08 6.48 22.23
CA ASP A 544 12.54 6.87 20.91
C ASP A 544 11.80 6.18 19.77
N GLY A 545 11.73 6.84 18.61
CA GLY A 545 11.03 6.29 17.45
C GLY A 545 11.62 6.68 16.09
N THR A 546 11.73 5.70 15.18
CA THR A 546 12.17 5.91 13.79
C THR A 546 11.17 5.36 12.78
N ALA A 547 10.67 6.20 11.88
CA ALA A 547 9.80 5.79 10.77
C ALA A 547 10.41 6.15 9.42
N VAL A 548 10.57 5.15 8.55
CA VAL A 548 11.13 5.31 7.20
C VAL A 548 10.17 4.73 6.15
N VAL A 549 9.80 5.54 5.17
CA VAL A 549 9.02 5.11 4.01
C VAL A 549 9.79 5.41 2.73
N ASP A 550 10.16 4.36 1.99
CA ASP A 550 10.63 4.46 0.61
C ASP A 550 9.58 3.84 -0.34
N SER A 551 9.09 4.64 -1.28
CA SER A 551 8.13 4.16 -2.27
C SER A 551 8.69 4.17 -3.67
N GLY A 552 8.50 3.06 -4.38
CA GLY A 552 8.97 2.88 -5.75
C GLY A 552 8.25 3.77 -6.77
N GLU A 553 8.63 3.63 -8.02
CA GLU A 553 8.06 4.39 -9.12
C GLU A 553 6.64 3.91 -9.49
N ALA A 554 5.73 4.85 -9.74
CA ALA A 554 4.39 4.56 -10.26
C ALA A 554 4.28 4.97 -11.74
N THR A 555 4.17 4.00 -12.66
CA THR A 555 3.97 4.25 -14.10
C THR A 555 2.64 3.70 -14.61
N ALA A 556 1.79 4.58 -15.19
CA ALA A 556 0.51 4.22 -15.78
C ALA A 556 0.36 4.70 -17.24
N THR A 557 -0.02 3.81 -18.15
CA THR A 557 -0.38 4.14 -19.54
C THR A 557 -1.80 3.65 -19.83
N GLY A 558 -2.71 4.57 -20.13
CA GLY A 558 -4.11 4.26 -20.37
C GLY A 558 -4.27 3.43 -21.63
N ASN A 559 -4.01 4.03 -22.78
CA ASN A 559 -4.04 3.38 -24.08
C ASN A 559 -2.71 3.59 -24.82
N LYS A 560 -2.13 2.49 -25.32
CA LYS A 560 -0.96 2.47 -26.19
C LYS A 560 -1.32 1.71 -27.47
N SER A 561 -1.52 2.41 -28.59
CA SER A 561 -2.04 1.78 -29.81
C SER A 561 -1.34 2.19 -31.11
N THR A 562 -1.29 1.26 -32.05
CA THR A 562 -0.94 1.53 -33.46
C THR A 562 -2.07 1.01 -34.35
N THR A 563 -2.62 1.86 -35.22
CA THR A 563 -3.72 1.54 -36.14
C THR A 563 -3.30 1.85 -37.57
N ASN A 564 -3.46 0.88 -38.47
CA ASN A 564 -3.24 1.03 -39.91
C ASN A 564 -4.51 0.63 -40.66
N VAL A 565 -5.05 1.50 -41.50
CA VAL A 565 -6.22 1.26 -42.36
C VAL A 565 -5.81 1.47 -43.82
N LEU A 566 -6.06 0.49 -44.68
CA LEU A 566 -5.90 0.56 -46.12
C LEU A 566 -7.23 0.22 -46.80
N GLN A 567 -7.73 1.13 -47.61
CA GLN A 567 -8.92 0.95 -48.44
C GLN A 567 -8.51 1.22 -49.90
N GLU A 568 -8.57 0.20 -50.75
CA GLU A 568 -8.11 0.27 -52.14
C GLU A 568 -9.20 -0.23 -53.11
N VAL A 569 -9.44 0.53 -54.18
CA VAL A 569 -10.35 0.16 -55.27
C VAL A 569 -9.70 0.37 -56.62
N GLU A 570 -9.56 -0.69 -57.41
CA GLU A 570 -9.14 -0.64 -58.81
C GLU A 570 -10.31 -1.11 -59.69
N THR A 571 -10.75 -0.30 -60.67
CA THR A 571 -11.79 -0.75 -61.61
C THR A 571 -11.67 -0.20 -63.02
N ASP A 572 -11.86 -1.08 -64.01
CA ASP A 572 -11.92 -0.69 -65.44
C ASP A 572 -13.26 -0.02 -65.84
N GLY A 573 -14.11 0.31 -64.85
CA GLY A 573 -15.53 0.63 -64.93
C GLY A 573 -15.93 1.54 -66.09
N ARG A 574 -16.12 0.97 -67.28
CA ARG A 574 -16.44 1.67 -68.54
C ARG A 574 -17.84 2.30 -68.58
N GLY A 575 -18.56 2.31 -67.45
CA GLY A 575 -19.90 2.85 -67.22
C GLY A 575 -19.99 3.70 -65.95
N THR A 576 -20.71 3.25 -64.91
CA THR A 576 -20.87 4.01 -63.67
C THR A 576 -20.04 3.37 -62.56
N ALA A 577 -19.21 4.14 -61.87
CA ALA A 577 -18.53 3.74 -60.64
C ALA A 577 -19.01 4.66 -59.49
N ILE A 578 -19.39 4.07 -58.37
CA ILE A 578 -19.72 4.79 -57.13
C ILE A 578 -18.90 4.12 -56.04
N ILE A 579 -17.96 4.84 -55.47
CA ILE A 579 -16.99 4.32 -54.51
C ILE A 579 -17.13 5.17 -53.26
N ASN A 580 -17.35 4.52 -52.12
CA ASN A 580 -17.40 5.14 -50.80
C ASN A 580 -16.39 4.43 -49.90
N GLN A 581 -15.50 5.19 -49.27
CA GLN A 581 -14.48 4.74 -48.33
C GLN A 581 -14.60 5.57 -47.06
N ASP A 582 -14.98 4.93 -45.96
CA ASP A 582 -15.20 5.54 -44.65
C ASP A 582 -14.30 4.88 -43.59
N SER A 583 -13.71 5.66 -42.70
CA SER A 583 -12.79 5.15 -41.68
C SER A 583 -12.81 5.98 -40.39
N ASP A 584 -13.38 5.40 -39.33
CA ASP A 584 -13.41 5.96 -37.99
C ASP A 584 -12.36 5.30 -37.07
N VAL A 585 -11.40 6.08 -36.57
CA VAL A 585 -10.39 5.61 -35.60
C VAL A 585 -10.48 6.39 -34.29
N THR A 586 -10.86 5.70 -33.22
CA THR A 586 -10.85 6.26 -31.85
C THR A 586 -9.80 5.61 -30.95
N ASN A 587 -8.83 6.38 -30.46
CA ASN A 587 -7.85 5.94 -29.45
C ASN A 587 -8.09 6.67 -28.11
N ASN A 588 -8.70 5.99 -27.14
CA ASN A 588 -9.08 6.59 -25.85
C ASN A 588 -8.28 6.00 -24.69
N GLY A 589 -7.62 6.82 -23.88
CA GLY A 589 -6.83 6.34 -22.77
C GLY A 589 -6.96 7.14 -21.47
N ARG A 590 -7.09 6.43 -20.34
CA ARG A 590 -7.07 7.01 -19.00
C ARG A 590 -5.96 6.40 -18.15
N ALA A 591 -5.09 7.23 -17.59
CA ALA A 591 -4.02 6.81 -16.69
C ALA A 591 -4.05 7.55 -15.35
N THR A 592 -3.72 6.83 -14.28
CA THR A 592 -3.48 7.38 -12.95
C THR A 592 -2.26 6.71 -12.32
N ALA A 593 -1.23 7.49 -11.98
CA ALA A 593 -0.03 7.05 -11.28
C ALA A 593 0.07 7.81 -9.95
N HIS A 594 0.36 7.10 -8.85
CA HIS A 594 0.45 7.68 -7.52
C HIS A 594 1.57 7.03 -6.70
N SER A 595 2.51 7.82 -6.24
CA SER A 595 3.58 7.43 -5.32
C SER A 595 3.58 8.24 -4.01
N GLY A 596 2.82 9.34 -3.95
CA GLY A 596 2.67 10.16 -2.75
C GLY A 596 1.60 9.66 -1.76
N GLY A 597 1.19 10.52 -0.84
CA GLY A 597 0.20 10.19 0.19
C GLY A 597 0.75 9.32 1.33
N ASN A 598 2.07 9.32 1.54
CA ASN A 598 2.71 8.54 2.60
C ASN A 598 2.67 9.28 3.94
N SER A 599 2.62 8.53 5.04
CA SER A 599 2.61 8.98 6.42
C SER A 599 3.77 8.31 7.16
N ALA A 600 4.58 9.08 7.86
CA ALA A 600 5.66 8.60 8.71
C ALA A 600 5.66 9.39 10.01
N VAL A 601 5.55 8.71 11.14
CA VAL A 601 5.64 9.31 12.48
C VAL A 601 6.79 8.63 13.20
N GLY A 602 7.85 9.37 13.55
CA GLY A 602 8.99 8.81 14.26
C GLY A 602 8.55 8.31 15.62
N ASN A 603 8.12 9.22 16.46
CA ASN A 603 7.60 8.95 17.80
C ASN A 603 6.30 9.70 18.10
N THR A 604 5.37 9.06 18.80
CA THR A 604 4.07 9.60 19.25
C THR A 604 3.66 9.03 20.61
N SER A 605 4.61 8.78 21.49
CA SER A 605 4.37 8.20 22.81
C SER A 605 3.72 9.16 23.80
N ASP A 606 2.98 8.59 24.75
CA ASP A 606 2.44 9.29 25.92
C ASP A 606 3.31 8.88 27.12
N ASN A 607 4.06 9.81 27.72
CA ASN A 607 5.01 9.53 28.81
C ASN A 607 4.62 10.32 30.07
N GLU A 608 4.31 9.62 31.17
CA GLU A 608 3.93 10.18 32.47
C GLU A 608 4.94 9.70 33.53
N ALA A 609 5.68 10.63 34.16
CA ALA A 609 6.65 10.34 35.20
C ALA A 609 6.27 11.12 36.47
N SER A 610 5.98 10.42 37.57
CA SER A 610 5.53 11.03 38.82
C SER A 610 6.35 10.58 40.03
N THR A 611 6.61 11.52 40.94
CA THR A 611 7.20 11.24 42.26
C THR A 611 6.36 11.90 43.36
N ASP A 612 5.78 11.09 44.24
CA ASP A 612 5.09 11.51 45.47
C ASP A 612 5.91 11.03 46.67
N GLN A 613 6.35 11.96 47.51
CA GLN A 613 7.24 11.67 48.64
C GLN A 613 6.77 12.40 49.91
N ASP A 614 6.56 11.63 50.99
CA ASP A 614 6.26 12.14 52.33
C ASP A 614 7.32 11.67 53.34
N ALA A 615 7.99 12.61 54.01
CA ALA A 615 8.95 12.28 55.07
C ALA A 615 8.64 13.02 56.37
N GLU A 616 8.36 12.24 57.43
CA GLU A 616 8.08 12.72 58.77
C GLU A 616 9.20 12.32 59.75
N ALA A 617 9.85 13.32 60.35
CA ALA A 617 10.77 13.10 61.47
C ALA A 617 10.11 13.50 62.79
N GLY A 618 9.90 12.53 63.68
CA GLY A 618 9.31 12.71 65.00
C GLY A 618 10.10 13.62 65.97
N ASP A 619 9.53 13.83 67.17
CA ASP A 619 10.12 14.71 68.18
C ASP A 619 11.46 14.13 68.69
N GLY A 620 12.54 14.92 68.59
CA GLY A 620 13.89 14.55 69.03
C GLY A 620 14.40 15.36 70.23
N ASP A 621 15.05 14.75 71.22
CA ASP A 621 15.76 15.52 72.27
C ASP A 621 17.02 16.23 71.71
N ASP A 622 17.62 15.75 70.60
CA ASP A 622 18.79 16.33 69.91
C ASP A 622 18.46 16.92 68.52
N ASN A 623 18.47 16.15 67.41
CA ASN A 623 18.24 16.69 66.06
C ASN A 623 17.08 15.97 65.35
N ALA A 624 16.31 16.70 64.55
CA ALA A 624 15.28 16.13 63.66
C ALA A 624 15.58 16.55 62.22
N VAL A 625 15.70 15.58 61.31
CA VAL A 625 15.99 15.81 59.88
C VAL A 625 15.01 15.03 59.04
N ALA A 626 14.17 15.72 58.27
CA ALA A 626 13.35 15.10 57.26
C ALA A 626 13.74 15.67 55.89
N SER A 627 13.88 14.82 54.87
CA SER A 627 14.28 15.28 53.54
C SER A 627 13.80 14.40 52.41
N ASN A 628 13.28 15.03 51.36
CA ASN A 628 12.91 14.38 50.11
C ASN A 628 13.82 14.82 48.96
N PHE A 629 14.24 13.84 48.16
CA PHE A 629 14.97 14.01 46.91
C PHE A 629 14.23 13.27 45.81
N GLY A 630 13.64 14.00 44.88
CA GLY A 630 12.77 13.48 43.82
C GLY A 630 13.25 13.94 42.46
N SER A 631 13.16 13.07 41.46
CA SER A 631 13.42 13.43 40.07
C SER A 631 12.39 12.75 39.18
N ALA A 632 11.68 13.52 38.35
CA ALA A 632 10.81 12.99 37.29
C ALA A 632 11.36 13.44 35.94
N VAL A 633 11.62 12.50 35.04
CA VAL A 633 12.25 12.78 33.74
C VAL A 633 11.52 12.06 32.62
N ASN A 634 11.10 12.80 31.60
CA ASN A 634 10.70 12.23 30.31
C ASN A 634 11.67 12.70 29.23
N ASP A 635 12.25 11.75 28.50
CA ASP A 635 13.03 12.00 27.29
C ASP A 635 12.35 11.31 26.11
N SER A 636 12.15 12.03 25.01
CA SER A 636 11.46 11.48 23.85
C SER A 636 11.98 12.05 22.55
N ASP A 637 12.59 11.21 21.70
CA ASP A 637 13.02 11.62 20.36
C ASP A 637 12.30 10.88 19.23
N GLY A 638 12.22 11.52 18.08
CA GLY A 638 11.57 10.94 16.92
C GLY A 638 12.15 11.35 15.56
N THR A 639 12.36 10.37 14.68
CA THR A 639 12.82 10.60 13.30
C THR A 639 11.83 10.04 12.28
N ALA A 640 11.43 10.87 11.31
CA ALA A 640 10.56 10.47 10.21
C ALA A 640 11.18 10.82 8.85
N GLU A 641 11.35 9.82 7.99
CA GLU A 641 11.86 9.99 6.62
C GLU A 641 10.88 9.41 5.59
N ILE A 642 10.51 10.23 4.61
CA ILE A 642 9.74 9.79 3.44
C ILE A 642 10.52 10.08 2.17
N THR A 643 10.82 9.04 1.41
CA THR A 643 11.24 9.12 0.01
C THR A 643 10.13 8.57 -0.88
N SER A 644 9.67 9.36 -1.85
CA SER A 644 8.71 8.89 -2.84
C SER A 644 9.27 8.91 -4.25
N GLY A 645 9.08 7.78 -4.94
CA GLY A 645 9.50 7.62 -6.32
C GLY A 645 8.66 8.45 -7.28
N ASP A 646 9.05 8.43 -8.55
CA ASP A 646 8.39 9.19 -9.61
C ASP A 646 6.96 8.68 -9.88
N ALA A 647 6.05 9.59 -10.23
CA ALA A 647 4.74 9.26 -10.77
C ALA A 647 4.64 9.68 -12.24
N LYS A 648 4.43 8.72 -13.13
CA LYS A 648 4.28 8.95 -14.58
C LYS A 648 2.97 8.41 -15.13
N ALA A 649 2.14 9.28 -15.70
CA ALA A 649 0.86 8.93 -16.31
C ALA A 649 0.76 9.41 -17.76
N VAL A 650 0.42 8.51 -18.68
CA VAL A 650 0.11 8.83 -20.09
C VAL A 650 -1.30 8.37 -20.39
N GLY A 651 -2.20 9.29 -20.75
CA GLY A 651 -3.58 8.98 -21.10
C GLY A 651 -3.63 8.11 -22.34
N SER A 652 -3.34 8.69 -23.51
CA SER A 652 -3.29 8.01 -24.81
C SER A 652 -1.93 8.22 -25.50
N ASP A 653 -1.28 7.14 -25.92
CA ASP A 653 -0.06 7.06 -26.74
C ASP A 653 -0.41 6.32 -28.04
N ALA A 654 -0.67 7.05 -29.14
CA ALA A 654 -1.31 6.49 -30.33
C ALA A 654 -0.62 6.85 -31.65
N THR A 655 -0.52 5.88 -32.57
CA THR A 655 -0.12 6.11 -33.96
C THR A 655 -1.22 5.60 -34.90
N THR A 656 -1.70 6.45 -35.81
CA THR A 656 -2.75 6.12 -36.78
C THR A 656 -2.28 6.42 -38.20
N ASN A 657 -2.33 5.43 -39.09
CA ASN A 657 -2.02 5.57 -40.51
C ASN A 657 -3.23 5.12 -41.35
N ILE A 658 -3.74 5.98 -42.23
CA ILE A 658 -4.92 5.70 -43.07
C ILE A 658 -4.54 6.01 -44.52
N ALA A 659 -4.82 5.06 -45.41
CA ALA A 659 -4.64 5.20 -46.84
C ALA A 659 -5.92 4.77 -47.57
N GLN A 660 -6.51 5.70 -48.30
CA GLN A 660 -7.68 5.50 -49.17
C GLN A 660 -7.23 5.77 -50.61
N VAL A 661 -7.25 4.72 -51.45
CA VAL A 661 -6.75 4.78 -52.84
C VAL A 661 -7.83 4.28 -53.79
N VAL A 662 -8.12 5.07 -54.81
CA VAL A 662 -9.08 4.73 -55.86
C VAL A 662 -8.44 4.94 -57.23
N ASP A 663 -8.45 3.91 -58.06
CA ASP A 663 -8.06 3.96 -59.47
C ASP A 663 -9.25 3.51 -60.35
N VAL A 664 -9.72 4.42 -61.20
CA VAL A 664 -10.80 4.16 -62.16
C VAL A 664 -10.34 4.37 -63.59
N ASP A 665 -9.86 3.28 -64.19
CA ASP A 665 -9.50 3.18 -65.59
C ASP A 665 -10.75 3.01 -66.48
N GLY A 666 -10.87 3.73 -67.60
CA GLY A 666 -12.11 3.72 -68.39
C GLY A 666 -11.91 3.97 -69.87
N ASP A 667 -11.26 3.02 -70.57
CA ASP A 667 -10.95 3.20 -71.98
C ASP A 667 -12.03 2.63 -72.95
N ASP A 668 -12.50 3.51 -73.84
CA ASP A 668 -13.30 3.20 -75.04
C ASP A 668 -14.80 2.89 -74.87
N SER A 669 -15.58 3.85 -74.35
CA SER A 669 -17.03 3.87 -74.58
C SER A 669 -17.52 5.18 -75.23
N ARG A 670 -18.18 5.06 -76.40
CA ARG A 670 -18.83 6.18 -77.11
C ARG A 670 -20.01 6.80 -76.34
N ARG A 671 -20.24 6.40 -75.08
CA ARG A 671 -21.34 6.78 -74.19
C ARG A 671 -20.69 7.13 -72.84
N GLY A 672 -20.80 8.38 -72.38
CA GLY A 672 -20.19 8.81 -71.13
C GLY A 672 -20.59 7.97 -69.91
N GLY A 673 -19.66 7.88 -68.96
CA GLY A 673 -19.81 7.24 -67.66
C GLY A 673 -19.84 8.26 -66.51
N SER A 674 -20.21 7.83 -65.31
CA SER A 674 -20.15 8.66 -64.09
C SER A 674 -19.23 8.00 -63.08
N VAL A 675 -18.34 8.76 -62.45
CA VAL A 675 -17.60 8.36 -61.25
C VAL A 675 -18.04 9.28 -60.12
N THR A 676 -18.37 8.68 -58.99
CA THR A 676 -18.46 9.38 -57.70
C THR A 676 -17.53 8.64 -56.75
N ILE A 677 -16.60 9.35 -56.15
CA ILE A 677 -15.67 8.88 -55.12
C ILE A 677 -15.96 9.73 -53.89
N ASP A 678 -16.19 9.07 -52.77
CA ASP A 678 -16.43 9.67 -51.46
C ASP A 678 -15.43 9.00 -50.50
N GLN A 679 -14.55 9.80 -49.91
CA GLN A 679 -13.45 9.38 -49.05
C GLN A 679 -13.55 10.21 -47.76
N ASP A 680 -14.02 9.59 -46.68
CA ASP A 680 -14.21 10.21 -45.37
C ASP A 680 -13.31 9.52 -44.34
N VAL A 681 -12.69 10.31 -43.45
CA VAL A 681 -11.76 9.83 -42.43
C VAL A 681 -11.90 10.65 -41.15
N ASP A 682 -12.36 9.99 -40.07
CA ASP A 682 -12.39 10.56 -38.72
C ASP A 682 -11.34 9.91 -37.81
N VAL A 683 -10.45 10.71 -37.23
CA VAL A 683 -9.48 10.25 -36.22
C VAL A 683 -9.63 11.03 -34.91
N THR A 684 -10.04 10.34 -33.85
CA THR A 684 -10.13 10.90 -32.50
C THR A 684 -9.12 10.25 -31.54
N ASN A 685 -8.21 11.04 -30.99
CA ASN A 685 -7.32 10.64 -29.90
C ASN A 685 -7.69 11.40 -28.60
N ASP A 686 -8.25 10.69 -27.61
CA ASP A 686 -8.63 11.26 -26.30
C ASP A 686 -7.81 10.65 -25.17
N GLY A 687 -7.17 11.50 -24.37
CA GLY A 687 -6.25 11.06 -23.34
C GLY A 687 -6.40 11.84 -22.03
N ARG A 688 -6.61 11.12 -20.92
CA ARG A 688 -6.64 11.68 -19.57
C ARG A 688 -5.57 11.07 -18.68
N ALA A 689 -4.66 11.90 -18.16
CA ALA A 689 -3.60 11.48 -17.24
C ALA A 689 -3.65 12.20 -15.90
N THR A 690 -3.30 11.49 -14.83
CA THR A 690 -3.07 12.04 -13.49
C THR A 690 -1.83 11.39 -12.89
N ALA A 691 -0.84 12.19 -12.50
CA ALA A 691 0.37 11.76 -11.80
C ALA A 691 0.48 12.52 -10.48
N ASP A 692 0.78 11.83 -9.39
CA ASP A 692 0.79 12.43 -8.05
C ASP A 692 1.85 11.79 -7.14
N THR A 693 2.90 12.56 -6.82
CA THR A 693 3.97 12.23 -5.85
C THR A 693 3.81 12.99 -4.52
N GLY A 694 2.81 13.89 -4.44
CA GLY A 694 2.61 14.79 -3.30
C GLY A 694 1.71 14.25 -2.19
N GLY A 695 1.40 15.09 -1.20
CA GLY A 695 0.50 14.74 -0.09
C GLY A 695 1.15 13.89 1.01
N ASN A 696 2.48 13.93 1.14
CA ASN A 696 3.20 13.17 2.17
C ASN A 696 3.18 13.92 3.52
N SER A 697 3.11 13.18 4.63
CA SER A 697 3.12 13.70 6.01
C SER A 697 4.22 13.02 6.80
N ALA A 698 5.26 13.75 7.20
CA ALA A 698 6.33 13.25 8.07
C ALA A 698 6.32 14.05 9.38
N THR A 699 6.25 13.36 10.50
CA THR A 699 6.31 13.95 11.84
C THR A 699 7.44 13.28 12.58
N GLY A 700 8.47 14.02 12.98
CA GLY A 700 9.59 13.46 13.74
C GLY A 700 9.08 12.98 15.10
N ASN A 701 8.62 13.92 15.92
CA ASN A 701 8.07 13.65 17.26
C ASN A 701 6.77 14.43 17.55
N THR A 702 5.79 13.76 18.17
CA THR A 702 4.52 14.30 18.72
C THR A 702 4.17 13.63 20.05
N SER A 703 5.15 13.39 20.91
CA SER A 703 4.88 12.83 22.24
C SER A 703 4.19 13.82 23.17
N ASP A 704 3.35 13.30 24.06
CA ASP A 704 2.82 14.02 25.21
C ASP A 704 3.66 13.61 26.42
N ASN A 705 4.39 14.55 27.03
CA ASN A 705 5.32 14.27 28.15
C ASN A 705 4.88 15.05 29.41
N ASP A 706 4.51 14.34 30.46
CA ASP A 706 4.04 14.88 31.74
C ASP A 706 4.97 14.45 32.89
N ALA A 707 5.60 15.40 33.57
CA ALA A 707 6.57 15.14 34.63
C ALA A 707 6.26 15.89 35.92
N ASP A 708 5.83 15.14 36.95
CA ASP A 708 5.31 15.67 38.21
C ASP A 708 6.19 15.30 39.41
N SER A 709 6.36 16.24 40.34
CA SER A 709 7.02 15.99 41.62
C SER A 709 6.32 16.71 42.76
N ASP A 710 5.67 15.91 43.62
CA ASP A 710 5.00 16.34 44.84
C ASP A 710 5.84 15.89 46.04
N GLN A 711 6.27 16.84 46.87
CA GLN A 711 7.11 16.55 48.05
C GLN A 711 6.60 17.26 49.30
N ASP A 712 6.23 16.47 50.31
CA ASP A 712 5.82 16.94 51.63
C ASP A 712 6.83 16.49 52.71
N VAL A 713 7.29 17.42 53.53
CA VAL A 713 8.23 17.13 54.63
C VAL A 713 7.84 17.81 55.93
N GLU A 714 7.74 17.03 57.01
CA GLU A 714 7.46 17.51 58.36
C GLU A 714 8.59 17.12 59.33
N ALA A 715 9.15 18.09 60.05
CA ALA A 715 10.17 17.85 61.08
C ALA A 715 9.72 18.37 62.47
N GLY A 716 9.64 17.44 63.44
CA GLY A 716 9.08 17.60 64.78
C GLY A 716 9.86 18.48 65.76
N ASP A 717 9.24 18.70 66.93
CA ASP A 717 9.70 19.62 67.99
C ASP A 717 10.98 19.12 68.68
N SER A 718 12.16 19.59 68.24
CA SER A 718 13.44 19.25 68.88
C SER A 718 14.02 20.33 69.83
N ASP A 719 14.83 19.87 70.81
CA ASP A 719 15.62 20.74 71.70
C ASP A 719 16.97 21.18 71.05
N GLY A 720 17.37 20.59 69.91
CA GLY A 720 18.53 20.95 69.06
C GLY A 720 18.13 21.40 67.64
N ASP A 721 18.89 21.03 66.60
CA ASP A 721 18.70 21.56 65.23
C ASP A 721 17.59 20.79 64.48
N VAL A 722 16.73 21.51 63.75
CA VAL A 722 15.64 20.91 62.93
C VAL A 722 15.82 21.31 61.47
N VAL A 723 15.82 20.32 60.58
CA VAL A 723 15.98 20.52 59.12
C VAL A 723 14.86 19.78 58.39
N ALA A 724 14.04 20.51 57.65
CA ALA A 724 13.14 19.99 56.63
C ALA A 724 13.66 20.46 55.26
N GLY A 725 13.85 19.54 54.31
CA GLY A 725 14.42 19.89 53.01
C GLY A 725 13.86 19.10 51.85
N ASN A 726 13.26 19.81 50.90
CA ASN A 726 12.79 19.27 49.62
C ASN A 726 13.73 19.66 48.49
N PHE A 727 14.16 18.66 47.72
CA PHE A 727 14.97 18.83 46.53
C PHE A 727 14.31 18.06 45.38
N ALA A 728 13.84 18.78 44.37
CA ALA A 728 13.16 18.17 43.23
C ALA A 728 13.73 18.63 41.89
N SER A 729 13.73 17.74 40.90
CA SER A 729 14.08 18.04 39.53
C SER A 729 13.03 17.43 38.60
N THR A 730 12.32 18.26 37.82
CA THR A 730 11.45 17.76 36.75
C THR A 730 12.02 18.17 35.41
N GLU A 731 12.18 17.21 34.50
CA GLU A 731 12.79 17.44 33.20
C GLU A 731 12.04 16.75 32.06
N ASN A 732 11.52 17.54 31.13
CA ASN A 732 10.99 17.05 29.86
C ASN A 732 11.91 17.49 28.72
N ARG A 733 12.36 16.52 27.93
CA ARG A 733 13.09 16.76 26.69
C ARG A 733 12.39 16.08 25.54
N SER A 734 12.26 16.80 24.44
CA SER A 734 11.69 16.25 23.23
C SER A 734 12.35 16.83 21.98
N ASP A 735 12.98 16.00 21.16
CA ASP A 735 13.48 16.42 19.85
C ASP A 735 12.81 15.66 18.70
N GLY A 736 12.84 16.26 17.50
CA GLY A 736 12.37 15.54 16.32
C GLY A 736 12.93 16.00 14.97
N GLU A 737 13.17 15.03 14.08
CA GLU A 737 13.61 15.27 12.70
C GLU A 737 12.60 14.72 11.70
N ALA A 738 12.11 15.57 10.79
CA ALA A 738 11.24 15.16 9.69
C ALA A 738 11.82 15.53 8.33
N THR A 739 11.98 14.54 7.46
CA THR A 739 12.47 14.70 6.09
C THR A 739 11.49 14.12 5.08
N ILE A 740 11.19 14.90 4.03
CA ILE A 740 10.44 14.44 2.85
C ILE A 740 11.26 14.74 1.59
N ASP A 741 11.48 13.73 0.77
CA ASP A 741 11.95 13.83 -0.61
C ASP A 741 10.90 13.25 -1.56
N SER A 742 10.32 14.09 -2.43
CA SER A 742 9.29 13.66 -3.37
C SER A 742 9.77 13.70 -4.81
N GLY A 743 9.65 12.58 -5.51
CA GLY A 743 10.01 12.42 -6.92
C GLY A 743 9.16 13.24 -7.90
N ASP A 744 9.50 13.10 -9.18
CA ASP A 744 8.89 13.84 -10.29
C ASP A 744 7.43 13.37 -10.55
N ALA A 745 6.53 14.33 -10.79
CA ALA A 745 5.17 14.04 -11.23
C ALA A 745 5.00 14.42 -12.71
N GLN A 746 4.91 13.43 -13.62
CA GLN A 746 4.75 13.64 -15.06
C GLN A 746 3.41 13.11 -15.58
N ALA A 747 2.54 13.99 -16.09
CA ALA A 747 1.27 13.63 -16.72
C ALA A 747 1.19 14.13 -18.17
N VAL A 748 0.90 13.22 -19.11
CA VAL A 748 0.63 13.54 -20.52
C VAL A 748 -0.77 13.06 -20.86
N GLY A 749 -1.66 13.96 -21.28
CA GLY A 749 -3.01 13.61 -21.70
C GLY A 749 -2.95 12.73 -22.95
N THR A 750 -2.52 13.31 -24.07
CA THR A 750 -2.42 12.64 -25.37
C THR A 750 -1.06 12.88 -26.03
N ASP A 751 -0.38 11.81 -26.46
CA ASP A 751 0.79 11.80 -27.37
C ASP A 751 0.39 11.02 -28.64
N ALA A 752 0.22 11.70 -29.78
CA ALA A 752 -0.38 11.09 -30.97
C ALA A 752 0.33 11.46 -32.29
N GLU A 753 0.40 10.50 -33.22
CA GLU A 753 0.84 10.70 -34.60
C GLU A 753 -0.22 10.16 -35.57
N THR A 754 -0.73 11.02 -36.46
CA THR A 754 -1.74 10.69 -37.48
C THR A 754 -1.22 10.96 -38.89
N ASN A 755 -1.28 9.98 -39.78
CA ASN A 755 -0.94 10.11 -41.20
C ASN A 755 -2.14 9.67 -42.06
N ILE A 756 -2.66 10.55 -42.91
CA ILE A 756 -3.81 10.27 -43.81
C ILE A 756 -3.38 10.54 -45.26
N ALA A 757 -3.62 9.58 -46.15
CA ALA A 757 -3.42 9.71 -47.59
C ALA A 757 -4.69 9.31 -48.33
N GLN A 758 -5.26 10.25 -49.09
CA GLN A 758 -6.45 10.06 -49.93
C GLN A 758 -6.04 10.30 -51.39
N GLU A 759 -6.06 9.26 -52.21
CA GLU A 759 -5.67 9.29 -53.62
C GLU A 759 -6.82 8.80 -54.50
N ALA A 760 -7.16 9.59 -55.52
CA ALA A 760 -8.17 9.26 -56.51
C ALA A 760 -7.61 9.53 -57.92
N GLU A 761 -7.37 8.48 -58.70
CA GLU A 761 -6.96 8.53 -60.11
C GLU A 761 -8.14 8.10 -61.00
N VAL A 762 -8.50 8.93 -61.98
CA VAL A 762 -9.65 8.67 -62.88
C VAL A 762 -9.28 8.96 -64.33
N ASP A 763 -9.09 7.91 -65.12
CA ASP A 763 -8.73 7.98 -66.54
C ASP A 763 -9.91 7.62 -67.45
N ARG A 764 -10.46 8.59 -68.20
CA ARG A 764 -11.66 8.36 -69.06
C ARG A 764 -11.63 9.03 -70.43
N SER A 765 -11.74 8.20 -71.49
CA SER A 765 -11.73 8.65 -72.90
C SER A 765 -13.13 8.85 -73.56
N GLY A 766 -14.20 8.98 -72.77
CA GLY A 766 -15.62 8.99 -73.22
C GLY A 766 -16.27 10.35 -73.54
N ARG A 767 -17.37 10.39 -74.31
CA ARG A 767 -18.18 11.63 -74.54
C ARG A 767 -19.22 11.82 -73.43
N ARG A 768 -19.16 12.92 -72.68
CA ARG A 768 -20.05 13.27 -71.53
C ARG A 768 -19.80 12.47 -70.24
N SER A 769 -18.55 12.35 -69.83
CA SER A 769 -18.23 11.75 -68.52
C SER A 769 -18.43 12.77 -67.39
N SER A 770 -18.92 12.33 -66.24
CA SER A 770 -18.93 13.11 -64.99
C SER A 770 -18.05 12.42 -63.95
N VAL A 771 -17.26 13.20 -63.23
CA VAL A 771 -16.42 12.75 -62.11
C VAL A 771 -16.72 13.67 -60.94
N GLU A 772 -17.09 13.10 -59.81
CA GLU A 772 -17.28 13.75 -58.52
C GLU A 772 -16.34 13.05 -57.54
N ILE A 773 -15.47 13.81 -56.88
CA ILE A 773 -14.53 13.32 -55.88
C ILE A 773 -14.75 14.19 -54.64
N ASP A 774 -15.16 13.58 -53.54
CA ASP A 774 -15.28 14.19 -52.23
C ASP A 774 -14.24 13.53 -51.31
N GLN A 775 -13.39 14.33 -50.68
CA GLN A 775 -12.33 13.89 -49.79
C GLN A 775 -12.40 14.75 -48.52
N ASP A 776 -12.87 14.15 -47.42
CA ASP A 776 -12.91 14.77 -46.10
C ASP A 776 -11.96 14.03 -45.13
N ALA A 777 -11.33 14.79 -44.24
CA ALA A 777 -10.39 14.24 -43.26
C ALA A 777 -10.35 15.09 -41.99
N ASP A 778 -10.90 14.53 -40.92
CA ASP A 778 -11.05 15.15 -39.61
C ASP A 778 -10.15 14.50 -38.56
N VAL A 779 -9.29 15.30 -37.92
CA VAL A 779 -8.39 14.82 -36.86
C VAL A 779 -8.60 15.61 -35.58
N THR A 780 -9.16 14.96 -34.56
CA THR A 780 -9.35 15.53 -33.22
C THR A 780 -8.39 14.89 -32.20
N ASN A 781 -7.57 15.71 -31.55
CA ASN A 781 -6.71 15.31 -30.43
C ASN A 781 -7.09 16.07 -29.14
N GLU A 782 -7.76 15.39 -28.22
CA GLU A 782 -8.13 15.92 -26.91
C GLU A 782 -7.23 15.35 -25.82
N GLY A 783 -6.71 16.21 -24.93
CA GLY A 783 -5.79 15.78 -23.89
C GLY A 783 -5.97 16.53 -22.58
N ARG A 784 -6.14 15.80 -21.47
CA ARG A 784 -6.25 16.36 -20.11
C ARG A 784 -5.20 15.76 -19.17
N ALA A 785 -4.32 16.59 -18.63
CA ALA A 785 -3.26 16.16 -17.72
C ALA A 785 -3.30 16.90 -16.39
N ARG A 786 -3.09 16.15 -15.30
CA ARG A 786 -2.84 16.71 -13.96
C ARG A 786 -1.57 16.08 -13.36
N ALA A 787 -0.62 16.90 -12.93
CA ALA A 787 0.56 16.49 -12.19
C ALA A 787 0.59 17.18 -10.83
N ASN A 788 0.93 16.47 -9.75
CA ASN A 788 1.10 17.04 -8.41
C ASN A 788 2.35 16.46 -7.74
N SER A 789 3.26 17.31 -7.27
CA SER A 789 4.38 16.95 -6.39
C SER A 789 4.38 17.75 -5.08
N GLY A 790 3.34 18.57 -4.84
CA GLY A 790 3.23 19.45 -3.68
C GLY A 790 2.35 18.90 -2.55
N ASP A 791 1.85 19.80 -1.70
CA ASP A 791 0.96 19.48 -0.56
C ASP A 791 1.61 18.55 0.49
N ASN A 792 2.93 18.62 0.70
CA ASN A 792 3.64 17.83 1.72
C ASN A 792 3.74 18.56 3.07
N THR A 793 3.60 17.85 4.19
CA THR A 793 3.72 18.38 5.55
C THR A 793 4.87 17.68 6.27
N ALA A 794 5.87 18.42 6.72
CA ALA A 794 6.96 17.91 7.56
C ALA A 794 6.97 18.70 8.87
N VAL A 795 6.82 18.02 10.00
CA VAL A 795 6.89 18.60 11.34
C VAL A 795 8.02 17.92 12.07
N GLY A 796 9.08 18.66 12.43
CA GLY A 796 10.20 18.09 13.17
C GLY A 796 9.74 17.63 14.54
N ASN A 797 9.26 18.58 15.35
CA ASN A 797 8.72 18.32 16.67
C ASN A 797 7.40 19.11 16.92
N SER A 798 6.43 18.49 17.57
CA SER A 798 5.11 19.03 17.98
C SER A 798 4.62 18.31 19.25
N SER A 799 5.49 18.17 20.24
CA SER A 799 5.16 17.61 21.56
C SER A 799 4.45 18.62 22.47
N ASP A 800 3.59 18.12 23.34
CA ASP A 800 3.05 18.84 24.48
C ASP A 800 3.85 18.39 25.72
N ASN A 801 4.56 19.33 26.37
CA ASN A 801 5.42 19.03 27.50
C ASN A 801 4.95 19.81 28.72
N ASP A 802 4.50 19.12 29.77
CA ASP A 802 4.05 19.70 31.05
C ASP A 802 4.94 19.23 32.21
N ALA A 803 5.44 20.16 33.01
CA ALA A 803 6.41 19.86 34.07
C ALA A 803 6.09 20.65 35.34
N ASP A 804 5.50 19.98 36.32
CA ASP A 804 5.05 20.58 37.56
C ASP A 804 5.89 20.15 38.78
N ASN A 805 5.94 21.03 39.78
CA ASN A 805 6.73 20.82 40.99
C ASN A 805 6.07 21.53 42.18
N ASP A 806 5.48 20.75 43.09
CA ASP A 806 4.85 21.23 44.31
C ASP A 806 5.65 20.75 45.53
N GLN A 807 6.16 21.68 46.33
CA GLN A 807 6.98 21.38 47.52
C GLN A 807 6.45 22.10 48.77
N ASP A 808 6.14 21.34 49.84
CA ASP A 808 5.80 21.86 51.17
C ASP A 808 6.79 21.38 52.25
N ALA A 809 7.34 22.31 53.03
CA ALA A 809 8.25 22.01 54.14
C ALA A 809 7.84 22.75 55.43
N ASP A 810 7.44 21.99 56.46
CA ASP A 810 7.06 22.50 57.79
C ASP A 810 8.11 22.14 58.85
N VAL A 811 8.54 23.14 59.62
CA VAL A 811 9.49 22.97 60.74
C VAL A 811 8.91 23.52 62.04
N ARG A 812 8.92 22.71 63.10
CA ARG A 812 8.52 23.16 64.45
C ARG A 812 9.69 23.05 65.43
N GLY A 813 10.28 24.18 65.83
CA GLY A 813 11.47 24.19 66.70
C GLY A 813 11.27 24.88 68.06
N ARG A 814 11.73 24.25 69.16
CA ARG A 814 11.59 24.82 70.53
C ARG A 814 12.84 25.56 71.04
N ARG A 815 14.07 25.19 70.63
CA ARG A 815 15.33 25.76 71.16
C ARG A 815 16.58 25.85 70.27
N GLY A 816 16.72 25.12 69.16
CA GLY A 816 17.87 25.21 68.23
C GLY A 816 17.60 25.98 66.92
N ASP A 817 18.47 25.81 65.92
CA ASP A 817 18.31 26.43 64.60
C ASP A 817 17.33 25.59 63.75
N ALA A 818 16.33 26.24 63.13
CA ALA A 818 15.32 25.64 62.27
C ALA A 818 15.56 26.04 60.80
N VAL A 819 15.60 25.07 59.90
CA VAL A 819 15.83 25.28 58.46
C VAL A 819 14.76 24.51 57.67
N ALA A 820 13.81 25.22 57.08
CA ALA A 820 13.00 24.73 55.98
C ALA A 820 13.64 25.18 54.65
N SER A 821 13.84 24.27 53.70
CA SER A 821 14.50 24.56 52.43
C SER A 821 13.89 23.78 51.28
N ASN A 822 13.31 24.48 50.31
CA ASN A 822 12.82 23.91 49.06
C ASN A 822 13.73 24.38 47.92
N ASP A 823 14.30 23.45 47.15
CA ASP A 823 15.15 23.73 45.98
C ASP A 823 14.66 22.87 44.81
N ALA A 824 13.95 23.49 43.87
CA ALA A 824 13.39 22.83 42.69
C ALA A 824 14.01 23.35 41.39
N ALA A 825 14.22 22.44 40.45
CA ALA A 825 14.63 22.76 39.08
C ALA A 825 13.67 22.11 38.08
N THR A 826 12.88 22.93 37.38
CA THR A 826 12.04 22.48 36.26
C THR A 826 12.69 22.87 34.93
N THR A 827 12.90 21.91 34.04
CA THR A 827 13.49 22.12 32.70
C THR A 827 12.61 21.49 31.64
N ASN A 828 12.18 22.29 30.66
CA ASN A 828 11.38 21.84 29.54
C ASN A 828 12.05 22.33 28.25
N ASP A 829 12.73 21.42 27.53
CA ASP A 829 13.51 21.72 26.32
C ASP A 829 12.96 20.94 25.12
N SER A 830 12.73 21.64 24.01
CA SER A 830 12.23 20.99 22.80
C SER A 830 12.83 21.62 21.55
N ASP A 831 13.52 20.82 20.73
CA ASP A 831 14.05 21.23 19.44
C ASP A 831 13.45 20.40 18.30
N GLY A 832 13.62 20.86 17.07
CA GLY A 832 13.15 20.10 15.92
C GLY A 832 13.57 20.65 14.58
N THR A 833 13.78 19.74 13.62
CA THR A 833 14.20 20.09 12.26
C THR A 833 13.27 19.46 11.22
N ALA A 834 12.88 20.25 10.23
CA ALA A 834 12.03 19.79 9.13
C ALA A 834 12.62 20.17 7.77
N ARG A 835 12.66 19.21 6.84
CA ARG A 835 13.14 19.40 5.47
C ARG A 835 12.17 18.79 4.46
N ILE A 836 11.75 19.59 3.49
CA ILE A 836 11.00 19.11 2.32
C ILE A 836 11.76 19.44 1.05
N VAL A 837 12.04 18.42 0.24
CA VAL A 837 12.51 18.53 -1.14
C VAL A 837 11.43 17.98 -2.04
N THR A 838 11.03 18.78 -3.03
CA THR A 838 10.07 18.34 -4.04
C THR A 838 10.66 18.53 -5.42
N ASP A 839 10.61 17.48 -6.23
CA ASP A 839 10.97 17.53 -7.63
C ASP A 839 9.83 18.10 -8.50
N CYS A 840 9.97 18.03 -9.83
CA CYS A 840 9.17 18.80 -10.78
C CYS A 840 7.78 18.18 -11.02
N ALA A 841 6.74 19.02 -11.01
CA ALA A 841 5.43 18.66 -11.56
C ALA A 841 5.33 19.13 -13.03
N CYS A 842 5.17 18.20 -13.96
CA CYS A 842 5.04 18.45 -15.41
C CYS A 842 3.73 17.87 -15.96
N ALA A 843 2.84 18.73 -16.46
CA ALA A 843 1.60 18.32 -17.12
C ALA A 843 1.56 18.83 -18.56
N ILE A 844 1.33 17.93 -19.51
CA ILE A 844 1.17 18.22 -20.94
C ILE A 844 -0.22 17.74 -21.37
N GLY A 845 -1.06 18.66 -21.86
CA GLY A 845 -2.41 18.31 -22.31
C GLY A 845 -2.36 17.41 -23.54
N THR A 846 -1.90 17.96 -24.66
CA THR A 846 -1.83 17.27 -25.97
C THR A 846 -0.48 17.55 -26.64
N LYS A 847 0.14 16.49 -27.17
CA LYS A 847 1.32 16.52 -28.05
C LYS A 847 0.98 15.69 -29.28
N SER A 848 0.71 16.33 -30.41
CA SER A 848 0.23 15.64 -31.62
C SER A 848 0.95 16.11 -32.88
N THR A 849 1.09 15.20 -33.85
CA THR A 849 1.51 15.48 -35.24
C THR A 849 0.49 14.88 -36.20
N ALA A 850 0.01 15.65 -37.17
CA ALA A 850 -0.91 15.19 -38.21
C ALA A 850 -0.36 15.54 -39.60
N ASN A 851 -0.22 14.54 -40.49
CA ASN A 851 0.18 14.71 -41.88
C ASN A 851 -0.95 14.20 -42.79
N ILE A 852 -1.58 15.10 -43.56
CA ILE A 852 -2.73 14.77 -44.42
C ILE A 852 -2.38 15.13 -45.87
N GLY A 853 -2.54 14.17 -46.78
CA GLY A 853 -2.31 14.34 -48.21
C GLY A 853 -3.53 13.89 -49.02
N GLN A 854 -4.16 14.82 -49.72
CA GLN A 854 -5.27 14.58 -50.64
C GLN A 854 -4.80 14.82 -52.08
N LEU A 855 -4.94 13.83 -52.95
CA LEU A 855 -4.58 13.89 -54.37
C LEU A 855 -5.75 13.37 -55.22
N ALA A 856 -6.21 14.21 -56.14
CA ALA A 856 -7.16 13.83 -57.17
C ALA A 856 -6.54 14.09 -58.56
N ASP A 857 -6.27 13.04 -59.33
CA ASP A 857 -5.82 13.11 -60.72
C ASP A 857 -6.93 12.62 -61.66
N VAL A 858 -7.31 13.44 -62.63
CA VAL A 858 -8.45 13.17 -63.51
C VAL A 858 -8.09 13.50 -64.95
N ASP A 859 -7.91 12.48 -65.80
CA ASP A 859 -7.74 12.64 -67.24
C ASP A 859 -9.05 12.37 -68.00
N LEU A 860 -9.57 13.40 -68.68
CA LEU A 860 -10.79 13.31 -69.50
C LEU A 860 -10.52 13.62 -70.97
N ASP A 861 -10.31 12.59 -71.79
CA ASP A 861 -10.01 12.70 -73.23
C ASP A 861 -11.27 12.98 -74.13
N GLY A 862 -12.37 13.38 -73.50
CA GLY A 862 -13.72 13.48 -74.05
C GLY A 862 -14.23 14.85 -74.53
N ARG A 863 -15.34 14.89 -75.29
CA ARG A 863 -16.11 16.13 -75.54
C ARG A 863 -17.23 16.28 -74.51
N ASN A 864 -17.20 17.36 -73.71
CA ASN A 864 -18.17 17.79 -72.69
C ASN A 864 -18.16 16.98 -71.38
N GLY A 865 -17.00 16.78 -70.74
CA GLY A 865 -16.94 16.23 -69.37
C GLY A 865 -17.24 17.27 -68.29
N ASP A 866 -17.67 16.81 -67.11
CA ASP A 866 -17.86 17.60 -65.88
C ASP A 866 -17.01 16.98 -64.76
N VAL A 867 -16.30 17.79 -63.99
CA VAL A 867 -15.44 17.35 -62.89
C VAL A 867 -15.72 18.25 -61.70
N ASP A 868 -16.15 17.66 -60.60
CA ASP A 868 -16.27 18.29 -59.29
C ASP A 868 -15.31 17.60 -58.31
N ILE A 869 -14.50 18.37 -57.61
CA ILE A 869 -13.51 17.88 -56.64
C ILE A 869 -13.68 18.75 -55.40
N ASP A 870 -14.12 18.15 -54.31
CA ASP A 870 -14.16 18.73 -52.97
C ASP A 870 -13.11 18.06 -52.09
N GLN A 871 -12.36 18.87 -51.35
CA GLN A 871 -11.20 18.45 -50.55
C GLN A 871 -11.18 19.30 -49.28
N ASP A 872 -11.73 18.76 -48.20
CA ASP A 872 -11.80 19.39 -46.88
C ASP A 872 -10.91 18.64 -45.88
N VAL A 873 -10.30 19.41 -44.97
CA VAL A 873 -9.38 18.92 -43.93
C VAL A 873 -9.51 19.78 -42.69
N ASP A 874 -10.02 19.22 -41.59
CA ASP A 874 -10.02 19.87 -40.27
C ASP A 874 -9.12 19.13 -39.26
N ILE A 875 -8.32 19.90 -38.51
CA ILE A 875 -7.42 19.38 -37.47
C ILE A 875 -7.63 20.18 -36.19
N ASP A 876 -8.25 19.55 -35.20
CA ASP A 876 -8.52 20.12 -33.88
C ASP A 876 -7.61 19.50 -32.80
N ASN A 877 -6.87 20.35 -32.08
CA ASN A 877 -6.00 19.94 -30.98
C ASN A 877 -6.35 20.72 -29.70
N GLU A 878 -7.10 20.11 -28.78
CA GLU A 878 -7.46 20.71 -27.48
C GLU A 878 -6.70 20.05 -26.32
N GLY A 879 -5.85 20.81 -25.63
CA GLY A 879 -5.10 20.35 -24.46
C GLY A 879 -5.38 21.17 -23.20
N ARG A 880 -5.69 20.52 -22.07
CA ARG A 880 -5.79 21.15 -20.74
C ARG A 880 -4.81 20.48 -19.77
N ALA A 881 -3.89 21.26 -19.22
CA ALA A 881 -2.89 20.77 -18.28
C ALA A 881 -2.90 21.57 -16.98
N ARG A 882 -2.73 20.88 -15.84
CA ARG A 882 -2.50 21.49 -14.53
C ARG A 882 -1.35 20.78 -13.83
N ALA A 883 -0.29 21.52 -13.50
CA ALA A 883 0.80 21.05 -12.64
C ALA A 883 0.78 21.82 -11.32
N ASN A 884 0.98 21.13 -10.19
CA ASN A 884 1.16 21.72 -8.87
C ASN A 884 2.41 21.15 -8.21
N SER A 885 3.30 22.01 -7.73
CA SER A 885 4.48 21.63 -6.94
C SER A 885 4.59 22.47 -5.66
N GLY A 886 3.51 23.15 -5.26
CA GLY A 886 3.46 24.01 -4.07
C GLY A 886 2.46 23.47 -3.03
N GLY A 887 2.31 24.17 -1.90
CA GLY A 887 1.47 23.72 -0.78
C GLY A 887 2.22 22.98 0.33
N ASN A 888 3.56 22.97 0.27
CA ASN A 888 4.38 22.32 1.28
C ASN A 888 4.46 23.15 2.58
N VAL A 889 4.37 22.49 3.73
CA VAL A 889 4.47 23.07 5.07
C VAL A 889 5.59 22.35 5.82
N ALA A 890 6.66 23.06 6.16
CA ALA A 890 7.73 22.55 6.98
C ALA A 890 7.79 23.35 8.28
N VAL A 891 7.60 22.69 9.42
CA VAL A 891 7.64 23.29 10.76
C VAL A 891 8.73 22.58 11.54
N GLY A 892 9.74 23.32 12.02
CA GLY A 892 10.85 22.73 12.75
C GLY A 892 10.43 22.26 14.13
N ASN A 893 9.92 23.18 14.94
CA ASN A 893 9.39 22.94 16.28
C ASN A 893 8.06 23.74 16.45
N ASP A 894 7.00 23.08 16.94
CA ASP A 894 5.66 23.62 17.26
C ASP A 894 5.17 23.07 18.62
N SER A 895 6.07 22.91 19.60
CA SER A 895 5.75 22.42 20.95
C SER A 895 5.10 23.48 21.84
N ASP A 896 4.18 23.03 22.68
CA ASP A 896 3.63 23.79 23.81
C ASP A 896 4.34 23.32 25.09
N ASN A 897 5.17 24.21 25.66
CA ASN A 897 5.98 23.93 26.84
C ASN A 897 5.48 24.78 28.02
N ASP A 898 4.81 24.13 28.98
CA ASP A 898 4.42 24.72 30.25
C ASP A 898 5.34 24.16 31.37
N ALA A 899 5.57 24.96 32.40
CA ALA A 899 6.44 24.61 33.52
C ALA A 899 6.06 25.47 34.73
N ASP A 900 5.38 24.88 35.71
CA ASP A 900 5.01 25.53 36.97
C ASP A 900 5.88 25.02 38.14
N ASN A 901 6.00 25.84 39.17
CA ASN A 901 6.84 25.56 40.34
C ASN A 901 6.27 26.34 41.54
N ASP A 902 5.55 25.65 42.42
CA ASP A 902 4.91 26.21 43.60
C ASP A 902 5.60 25.67 44.87
N GLN A 903 6.30 26.57 45.57
CA GLN A 903 7.05 26.23 46.79
C GLN A 903 6.46 26.96 48.00
N ASP A 904 6.04 26.23 49.04
CA ASP A 904 5.70 26.78 50.36
C ASP A 904 6.66 26.25 51.45
N ALA A 905 7.10 27.15 52.33
CA ALA A 905 8.04 26.81 53.39
C ALA A 905 7.66 27.58 54.66
N GLU A 906 7.19 26.86 55.67
CA GLU A 906 6.73 27.40 56.96
C GLU A 906 7.74 27.06 58.08
N VAL A 907 8.14 28.09 58.86
CA VAL A 907 9.11 28.00 59.98
C VAL A 907 8.58 28.70 61.22
#